data_AF-A0A3D2VU62-F1
#
_entry.id   AF-A0A3D2VU62-F1
#
_cell.length_a   1.000
_cell.length_b   1.000
_cell.length_c   1.000
_cell.angle_alpha   90.00
_cell.angle_beta   90.00
_cell.angle_gamma   90.00
#
_symmetry.space_group_name_H-M   'P 1'
#
loop_
_entity.id
_entity.type
_entity.pdbx_description
1 polymer ?
#
loop_
_entity_poly.entity_id
_entity_poly.type
_entity_poly.pdbx_seq_one_letter_code
_entity_poly.pdbx_strand_id
1 'polypeptide(L)'
;MKLYLEMELLSDTCFAGSGGGRVGTVDTELETDPRTRLPIVRGRTLKGLLLEELAQILRALEKNGNGPWHKVATRLFGTPFQAERCSLTFGDGHLPDDLQAAVQCNRHLPHKRQYWTQAEMLAALTTVRHQTKIDAESGAPEAHSLRSARLLRAGLRLRAPVDARQPLDSAEQALFAACAVAVRRAGLHRNHGWGEVRVRVLDEQERDVTASWLIALRQPPTESPATEPSAFQPEPSSPVATGQRVIAYRLTLTAPAVLAMAGGETSTVGTRPYISGSAVLGALAWRWLGQQRPACADPAGDSVFQRYFLDGSIRWLNAYAASQDGKRLLPCPLSMVRRKDELNRAFDQASPFFKDLVTDEPNTQWKPLDLPFVGLQETEGAERTICRLGGRQLKLTARLHHTRDDREAGRSRNGVMFSYVSLAAGERFIGHILCETAEDAAVIRALLEAGPLPLGRSRTATYGGWAQVEILDEAAAEDWREAPARQEFTDEEQEQGRLAVTLLSDYLGVNDHGLPDPLALERDLREALGIDQKPIARFLGNRSVTGYVSHWRMPRPSHPAVTAGSVLVYENARPEPARLAELLWQGIGVRRTEGFGRVTVQWHGALEIQTSEEEEFLADSEPEAPSSPLSPELVFLQRNLLRNALRRALIHRAVEDANGVIRPPTSAALIGRLRARIRTAATADEVKNFLLRASYRPQDKGLKKAGQALTRARRGGKTLLDWLIAWMLGEDRNPPKWIGCPEVTDVCKRLKLEIDLLGDDDHWRLLQTYLDAFCEQLRRRAQKQSAGTTVRG
;
A
#
# COMPACT_ATOMS: atom_id res chain seq x y z
N MET A 1 5.24 -14.20 -17.26
CA MET A 1 6.69 -14.08 -16.99
C MET A 1 6.87 -12.90 -16.05
N LYS A 2 7.52 -13.12 -14.91
CA LYS A 2 7.79 -12.10 -13.91
C LYS A 2 9.18 -11.50 -14.19
N LEU A 3 9.28 -10.18 -14.09
CA LEU A 3 10.51 -9.44 -14.30
C LEU A 3 10.66 -8.43 -13.17
N TYR A 4 11.84 -7.85 -13.03
CA TYR A 4 12.06 -6.76 -12.09
C TYR A 4 12.82 -5.62 -12.77
N LEU A 5 12.48 -4.40 -12.40
CA LEU A 5 13.30 -3.21 -12.65
C LEU A 5 14.03 -2.84 -11.37
N GLU A 6 15.35 -2.92 -11.41
CA GLU A 6 16.21 -2.41 -10.34
C GLU A 6 16.65 -0.99 -10.68
N MET A 7 16.38 -0.05 -9.78
CA MET A 7 16.85 1.33 -9.85
C MET A 7 17.87 1.60 -8.74
N GLU A 8 19.13 1.75 -9.13
CA GLU A 8 20.24 2.15 -8.26
C GLU A 8 20.36 3.68 -8.24
N LEU A 9 20.33 4.28 -7.04
CA LEU A 9 20.47 5.73 -6.86
C LEU A 9 21.96 6.12 -6.85
N LEU A 10 22.45 6.76 -7.90
CA LEU A 10 23.85 7.21 -7.98
C LEU A 10 24.05 8.57 -7.29
N SER A 11 22.98 9.33 -7.11
CA SER A 11 22.96 10.57 -6.33
C SER A 11 21.72 10.62 -5.44
N ASP A 12 21.69 11.57 -4.49
CA ASP A 12 20.51 11.78 -3.66
C ASP A 12 19.28 12.07 -4.55
N THR A 13 18.17 11.38 -4.29
CA THR A 13 17.00 11.42 -5.19
C THR A 13 15.71 11.70 -4.42
N CYS A 14 14.89 12.61 -4.95
CA CYS A 14 13.59 12.95 -4.37
C CYS A 14 12.44 12.31 -5.16
N PHE A 15 11.93 11.17 -4.69
CA PHE A 15 10.64 10.63 -5.14
C PHE A 15 9.52 11.21 -4.26
N ALA A 16 9.20 12.47 -4.49
CA ALA A 16 8.14 13.12 -3.74
C ALA A 16 6.79 12.49 -4.07
N GLY A 17 6.07 12.12 -3.02
CA GLY A 17 4.66 11.77 -3.11
C GLY A 17 3.81 13.04 -3.17
N SER A 18 2.60 12.92 -3.68
CA SER A 18 1.58 13.94 -3.53
C SER A 18 1.15 14.02 -2.06
N GLY A 19 1.78 14.91 -1.30
CA GLY A 19 1.23 15.50 -0.06
C GLY A 19 1.08 14.63 1.20
N GLY A 20 1.54 13.38 1.23
CA GLY A 20 1.38 12.49 2.41
C GLY A 20 2.39 12.69 3.55
N GLY A 21 3.27 13.69 3.45
CA GLY A 21 4.27 13.97 4.48
C GLY A 21 3.65 14.50 5.77
N ARG A 22 4.24 14.15 6.92
CA ARG A 22 3.92 14.76 8.21
C ARG A 22 4.08 16.28 8.05
N VAL A 23 2.98 17.03 8.13
CA VAL A 23 3.00 18.49 8.08
C VAL A 23 3.99 19.01 9.12
N GLY A 24 4.99 19.79 8.69
CA GLY A 24 5.80 20.62 9.57
C GLY A 24 7.30 20.32 9.71
N THR A 25 7.89 19.33 9.00
CA THR A 25 9.36 19.10 9.07
C THR A 25 10.13 19.49 7.80
N VAL A 26 9.56 19.24 6.62
CA VAL A 26 10.13 19.62 5.30
C VAL A 26 9.00 20.01 4.35
N ASP A 27 9.30 20.85 3.35
CA ASP A 27 8.31 21.32 2.36
C ASP A 27 7.95 20.24 1.34
N THR A 28 8.91 19.40 0.97
CA THR A 28 8.73 18.28 0.04
C THR A 28 9.17 16.97 0.71
N GLU A 29 8.23 16.03 0.86
CA GLU A 29 8.46 14.76 1.55
C GLU A 29 8.42 13.57 0.58
N LEU A 30 9.15 12.51 0.93
CA LEU A 30 9.22 11.28 0.13
C LEU A 30 7.92 10.49 0.20
N GLU A 31 7.60 9.81 -0.89
CA GLU A 31 6.53 8.82 -0.91
C GLU A 31 6.92 7.59 -0.11
N THR A 32 6.02 7.09 0.75
CA THR A 32 6.27 5.93 1.61
C THR A 32 5.22 4.84 1.45
N ASP A 33 5.63 3.60 1.67
CA ASP A 33 4.75 2.45 1.78
C ASP A 33 3.87 2.57 3.04
N PRO A 34 2.53 2.46 2.95
CA PRO A 34 1.66 2.48 4.12
C PRO A 34 1.99 1.42 5.19
N ARG A 35 2.42 0.22 4.77
CA ARG A 35 2.73 -0.91 5.65
C ARG A 35 4.05 -0.68 6.39
N THR A 36 5.14 -0.56 5.65
CA THR A 36 6.50 -0.47 6.22
C THR A 36 6.91 0.95 6.59
N ARG A 37 6.22 1.98 6.06
CA ARG A 37 6.60 3.41 6.14
C ARG A 37 7.99 3.69 5.55
N LEU A 38 8.51 2.78 4.74
CA LEU A 38 9.75 2.95 4.00
C LEU A 38 9.51 3.72 2.72
N PRO A 39 10.51 4.47 2.20
CA PRO A 39 10.37 5.16 0.93
C PRO A 39 10.18 4.21 -0.25
N ILE A 40 9.36 4.61 -1.22
CA ILE A 40 9.08 3.84 -2.44
C ILE A 40 9.16 4.73 -3.69
N VAL A 41 9.32 4.12 -4.86
CA VAL A 41 9.11 4.77 -6.17
C VAL A 41 7.90 4.14 -6.86
N ARG A 42 6.92 4.95 -7.29
CA ARG A 42 5.69 4.38 -7.86
C ARG A 42 5.93 3.70 -9.21
N GLY A 43 5.22 2.61 -9.47
CA GLY A 43 5.22 1.93 -10.78
C GLY A 43 4.79 2.86 -11.92
N ARG A 44 3.86 3.79 -11.66
CA ARG A 44 3.51 4.86 -12.61
C ARG A 44 4.67 5.80 -12.91
N THR A 45 5.45 6.17 -11.89
CA THR A 45 6.62 7.03 -12.04
C THR A 45 7.67 6.32 -12.87
N LEU A 46 7.93 5.04 -12.59
CA LEU A 46 8.84 4.20 -13.37
C LEU A 46 8.40 4.07 -14.83
N LYS A 47 7.13 3.70 -15.07
CA LYS A 47 6.57 3.64 -16.43
C LYS A 47 6.66 4.99 -17.15
N GLY A 48 6.43 6.09 -16.43
CA GLY A 48 6.60 7.45 -16.96
C GLY A 48 8.02 7.74 -17.43
N LEU A 49 9.02 7.41 -16.61
CA LEU A 49 10.44 7.58 -16.97
C LEU A 49 10.81 6.74 -18.20
N LEU A 50 10.36 5.48 -18.27
CA LEU A 50 10.60 4.63 -19.43
C LEU A 50 9.94 5.17 -20.70
N LEU A 51 8.73 5.73 -20.60
CA LEU A 51 8.03 6.32 -21.73
C LEU A 51 8.69 7.62 -22.21
N GLU A 52 9.24 8.44 -21.30
CA GLU A 52 10.02 9.63 -21.64
C GLU A 52 11.25 9.24 -22.49
N GLU A 53 11.98 8.20 -22.08
CA GLU A 53 13.15 7.71 -22.83
C GLU A 53 12.77 6.97 -24.12
N LEU A 54 11.68 6.18 -24.08
CA LEU A 54 11.14 5.51 -25.27
C LEU A 54 10.86 6.50 -26.39
N ALA A 55 10.28 7.65 -26.08
CA ALA A 55 10.00 8.68 -27.08
C ALA A 55 11.28 9.19 -27.76
N GLN A 56 12.40 9.31 -27.02
CA GLN A 56 13.69 9.70 -27.58
C GLN A 56 14.31 8.57 -28.42
N ILE A 57 14.25 7.33 -27.91
CA ILE A 57 14.73 6.14 -28.62
C ILE A 57 13.98 5.95 -29.95
N LEU A 58 12.65 6.02 -29.94
CA LEU A 58 11.84 5.88 -31.15
C LEU A 58 12.14 6.98 -32.17
N ARG A 59 12.35 8.23 -31.76
CA ARG A 59 12.78 9.31 -32.67
C ARG A 59 14.12 9.02 -33.34
N ALA A 60 15.03 8.32 -32.65
CA ALA A 60 16.32 7.93 -33.19
C ALA A 60 16.24 6.70 -34.12
N LEU A 61 15.42 5.70 -33.76
CA LEU A 61 15.25 4.46 -34.53
C LEU A 61 14.35 4.63 -35.76
N GLU A 62 13.30 5.45 -35.67
CA GLU A 62 12.28 5.60 -36.71
C GLU A 62 11.82 7.06 -36.84
N LYS A 63 12.15 7.69 -37.97
CA LYS A 63 11.76 9.08 -38.25
C LYS A 63 10.25 9.24 -38.52
N ASN A 64 9.58 8.18 -38.97
CA ASN A 64 8.14 8.16 -39.24
C ASN A 64 7.43 7.47 -38.07
N GLY A 65 6.43 8.11 -37.47
CA GLY A 65 5.75 7.66 -36.24
C GLY A 65 4.85 6.42 -36.37
N ASN A 66 5.13 5.52 -37.30
CA ASN A 66 4.33 4.32 -37.60
C ASN A 66 5.18 3.12 -38.09
N GLY A 67 6.46 3.04 -37.70
CA GLY A 67 7.32 1.93 -38.08
C GLY A 67 7.19 0.69 -37.19
N PRO A 68 7.93 -0.40 -37.48
CA PRO A 68 7.90 -1.64 -36.70
C PRO A 68 8.22 -1.44 -35.20
N TRP A 69 9.14 -0.56 -34.82
CA TRP A 69 9.43 -0.25 -33.42
C TRP A 69 8.30 0.50 -32.72
N HIS A 70 7.55 1.36 -33.44
CA HIS A 70 6.31 1.93 -32.89
C HIS A 70 5.27 0.84 -32.61
N LYS A 71 5.15 -0.19 -33.46
CA LYS A 71 4.27 -1.34 -33.18
C LYS A 71 4.72 -2.11 -31.94
N VAL A 72 6.02 -2.39 -31.79
CA VAL A 72 6.60 -3.04 -30.60
C VAL A 72 6.34 -2.19 -29.33
N ALA A 73 6.55 -0.87 -29.41
CA ALA A 73 6.29 0.06 -28.32
C ALA A 73 4.82 0.05 -27.87
N THR A 74 3.89 0.04 -28.83
CA THR A 74 2.46 -0.08 -28.56
C THR A 74 2.13 -1.40 -27.88
N ARG A 75 2.73 -2.53 -28.31
CA ARG A 75 2.56 -3.83 -27.61
C ARG A 75 3.06 -3.77 -26.18
N LEU A 76 4.28 -3.26 -25.94
CA LEU A 76 4.90 -3.21 -24.61
C LEU A 76 4.15 -2.31 -23.63
N PHE A 77 3.90 -1.05 -24.02
CA PHE A 77 3.46 -0.01 -23.09
C PHE A 77 1.99 0.42 -23.27
N GLY A 78 1.36 0.02 -24.38
CA GLY A 78 0.04 0.45 -24.80
C GLY A 78 0.04 1.83 -25.47
N THR A 79 -1.05 2.15 -26.15
CA THR A 79 -1.26 3.44 -26.80
C THR A 79 -1.73 4.48 -25.77
N PRO A 80 -1.16 5.72 -25.75
CA PRO A 80 -1.64 6.78 -24.86
C PRO A 80 -3.14 7.00 -25.01
N PHE A 81 -3.86 7.12 -23.89
CA PHE A 81 -5.31 7.38 -23.82
C PHE A 81 -6.23 6.28 -24.38
N GLN A 82 -5.68 5.14 -24.80
CA GLN A 82 -6.47 3.96 -25.16
C GLN A 82 -6.31 2.88 -24.09
N ALA A 83 -7.43 2.26 -23.69
CA ALA A 83 -7.43 1.13 -22.77
C ALA A 83 -7.04 -0.17 -23.49
N GLU A 84 -5.97 -0.12 -24.29
CA GLU A 84 -5.52 -1.24 -25.10
C GLU A 84 -4.57 -2.18 -24.34
N ARG A 85 -4.39 -3.37 -24.90
CA ARG A 85 -3.56 -4.45 -24.36
C ARG A 85 -2.09 -3.97 -24.32
N CYS A 86 -1.52 -3.84 -23.13
CA CYS A 86 -0.07 -3.70 -22.96
C CYS A 86 0.51 -4.99 -22.36
N SER A 87 1.65 -5.43 -22.89
CA SER A 87 2.33 -6.64 -22.44
C SER A 87 2.91 -6.47 -21.04
N LEU A 88 3.32 -5.25 -20.66
CA LEU A 88 3.95 -4.97 -19.36
C LEU A 88 3.03 -4.23 -18.39
N THR A 89 3.02 -4.68 -17.14
CA THR A 89 2.46 -3.95 -15.98
C THR A 89 3.53 -3.73 -14.93
N PHE A 90 3.55 -2.54 -14.32
CA PHE A 90 4.61 -2.10 -13.40
C PHE A 90 4.07 -1.95 -11.97
N GLY A 91 4.65 -2.68 -11.03
CA GLY A 91 4.46 -2.50 -9.60
C GLY A 91 5.31 -1.37 -9.02
N ASP A 92 5.11 -1.08 -7.74
CA ASP A 92 5.90 -0.09 -7.02
C ASP A 92 7.32 -0.62 -6.77
N GLY A 93 8.31 0.27 -6.82
CA GLY A 93 9.69 -0.01 -6.47
C GLY A 93 9.90 0.10 -4.96
N HIS A 94 10.28 -1.00 -4.34
CA HIS A 94 10.52 -1.12 -2.91
C HIS A 94 12.01 -1.31 -2.61
N LEU A 95 12.43 -0.97 -1.39
CA LEU A 95 13.71 -1.42 -0.85
C LEU A 95 13.72 -2.96 -0.72
N PRO A 96 14.89 -3.62 -0.65
CA PRO A 96 14.99 -5.08 -0.61
C PRO A 96 14.12 -5.76 0.46
N ASP A 97 13.66 -6.98 0.15
CA ASP A 97 12.68 -7.70 0.96
C ASP A 97 13.18 -8.01 2.38
N ASP A 98 14.47 -8.28 2.55
CA ASP A 98 15.09 -8.51 3.87
C ASP A 98 15.10 -7.24 4.74
N LEU A 99 15.31 -6.07 4.14
CA LEU A 99 15.18 -4.78 4.81
C LEU A 99 13.73 -4.54 5.22
N GLN A 100 12.79 -4.81 4.30
CA GLN A 100 11.36 -4.68 4.61
C GLN A 100 10.96 -5.61 5.76
N ALA A 101 11.40 -6.87 5.74
CA ALA A 101 11.17 -7.86 6.79
C ALA A 101 11.75 -7.37 8.13
N ALA A 102 13.01 -6.92 8.16
CA ALA A 102 13.65 -6.43 9.38
C ALA A 102 12.88 -5.24 10.02
N VAL A 103 12.40 -4.31 9.19
CA VAL A 103 11.57 -3.18 9.65
C VAL A 103 10.21 -3.65 10.17
N GLN A 104 9.59 -4.61 9.49
CA GLN A 104 8.34 -5.21 9.94
C GLN A 104 8.52 -5.95 11.27
N CYS A 105 9.50 -6.85 11.40
CA CYS A 105 9.79 -7.54 12.66
C CYS A 105 10.00 -6.55 13.81
N ASN A 106 10.79 -5.49 13.59
CA ASN A 106 11.00 -4.45 14.60
C ASN A 106 9.70 -3.73 14.99
N ARG A 107 8.77 -3.55 14.06
CA ARG A 107 7.48 -2.88 14.31
C ARG A 107 6.48 -3.75 15.08
N HIS A 108 6.53 -5.07 14.91
CA HIS A 108 5.70 -6.02 15.66
C HIS A 108 6.07 -6.10 17.14
N LEU A 109 7.28 -5.66 17.52
CA LEU A 109 7.64 -5.52 18.93
C LEU A 109 6.79 -4.42 19.60
N PRO A 110 6.39 -4.60 20.88
CA PRO A 110 5.73 -3.56 21.65
C PRO A 110 6.51 -2.24 21.56
N HIS A 111 5.83 -1.09 21.48
CA HIS A 111 6.49 0.22 21.24
C HIS A 111 7.69 0.49 22.17
N LYS A 112 7.64 0.04 23.44
CA LYS A 112 8.74 0.20 24.42
C LYS A 112 9.94 -0.73 24.18
N ARG A 113 9.79 -1.76 23.34
CA ARG A 113 10.79 -2.78 23.01
C ARG A 113 11.30 -2.69 21.57
N GLN A 114 10.79 -1.75 20.77
CA GLN A 114 11.29 -1.51 19.41
C GLN A 114 12.75 -1.05 19.47
N TYR A 115 13.61 -1.70 18.69
CA TYR A 115 15.03 -1.35 18.60
C TYR A 115 15.21 -0.07 17.79
N TRP A 116 14.44 0.10 16.72
CA TRP A 116 14.55 1.23 15.80
C TRP A 116 13.26 2.03 15.75
N THR A 117 13.34 3.34 15.95
CA THR A 117 12.18 4.21 15.77
C THR A 117 11.98 4.59 14.29
N GLN A 118 10.74 4.91 13.89
CA GLN A 118 10.44 5.37 12.52
C GLN A 118 11.28 6.59 12.10
N ALA A 119 11.49 7.54 13.02
CA ALA A 119 12.29 8.73 12.76
C ALA A 119 13.77 8.39 12.54
N GLU A 120 14.32 7.43 13.28
CA GLU A 120 15.69 6.97 13.09
C GLU A 120 15.87 6.23 11.75
N MET A 121 14.94 5.34 11.39
CA MET A 121 14.98 4.63 10.11
C MET A 121 14.91 5.60 8.93
N LEU A 122 13.98 6.56 8.98
CA LEU A 122 13.87 7.58 7.94
C LEU A 122 15.15 8.44 7.86
N ALA A 123 15.70 8.89 8.99
CA ALA A 123 16.94 9.68 9.02
C ALA A 123 18.17 8.89 8.53
N ALA A 124 18.17 7.57 8.70
CA ALA A 124 19.23 6.69 8.20
C ALA A 124 19.20 6.54 6.68
N LEU A 125 18.01 6.42 6.09
CA LEU A 125 17.82 6.24 4.64
C LEU A 125 17.81 7.56 3.85
N THR A 126 17.61 8.68 4.52
CA THR A 126 17.34 9.97 3.86
C THR A 126 18.28 11.09 4.27
N THR A 127 18.27 12.16 3.49
CA THR A 127 18.89 13.44 3.79
C THR A 127 17.90 14.57 3.49
N VAL A 128 18.11 15.75 4.09
CA VAL A 128 17.30 16.93 3.81
C VAL A 128 18.18 17.97 3.13
N ARG A 129 17.74 18.44 1.95
CA ARG A 129 18.39 19.54 1.24
C ARG A 129 17.52 20.79 1.28
N HIS A 130 18.17 21.94 1.36
CA HIS A 130 17.52 23.25 1.35
C HIS A 130 17.91 23.97 0.07
N GLN A 131 16.95 24.62 -0.57
CA GLN A 131 17.13 25.42 -1.78
C GLN A 131 16.42 26.77 -1.60
N THR A 132 17.00 27.82 -2.18
CA THR A 132 16.42 29.16 -2.23
C THR A 132 16.46 29.62 -3.67
N LYS A 133 15.41 30.27 -4.15
CA LYS A 133 15.39 30.83 -5.50
C LYS A 133 16.30 32.06 -5.53
N ILE A 134 17.11 32.17 -6.58
CA ILE A 134 17.98 33.34 -6.79
C ILE A 134 17.25 34.26 -7.77
N ASP A 135 17.12 35.52 -7.39
CA ASP A 135 16.58 36.55 -8.27
C ASP A 135 17.54 36.80 -9.44
N ALA A 136 17.01 36.79 -10.67
CA ALA A 136 17.82 36.80 -11.88
C ALA A 136 18.48 38.16 -12.16
N GLU A 137 17.90 39.26 -11.67
CA GLU A 137 18.41 40.62 -11.89
C GLU A 137 19.42 41.03 -10.81
N SER A 138 19.08 40.80 -9.54
CA SER A 138 19.92 41.23 -8.40
C SER A 138 20.96 40.19 -7.99
N GLY A 139 20.80 38.92 -8.37
CA GLY A 139 21.61 37.81 -7.87
C GLY A 139 21.43 37.51 -6.38
N ALA A 140 20.49 38.19 -5.70
CA ALA A 140 20.19 37.98 -4.30
C ALA A 140 19.19 36.82 -4.11
N PRO A 141 19.16 36.16 -2.92
CA PRO A 141 18.12 35.19 -2.61
C PRO A 141 16.75 35.86 -2.55
N GLU A 142 15.77 35.32 -3.29
CA GLU A 142 14.40 35.82 -3.31
C GLU A 142 13.73 35.61 -1.95
N ALA A 143 13.04 36.65 -1.46
CA ALA A 143 12.37 36.62 -0.17
C ALA A 143 11.34 35.47 -0.11
N HIS A 144 11.27 34.78 1.04
CA HIS A 144 10.32 33.68 1.31
C HIS A 144 10.41 32.47 0.36
N SER A 145 11.53 32.31 -0.36
CA SER A 145 11.73 31.21 -1.33
C SER A 145 12.50 30.00 -0.81
N LEU A 146 12.91 29.99 0.47
CA LEU A 146 13.57 28.84 1.09
C LEU A 146 12.61 27.65 1.10
N ARG A 147 13.03 26.53 0.50
CA ARG A 147 12.30 25.26 0.45
C ARG A 147 13.22 24.12 0.84
N SER A 148 12.68 23.17 1.57
CA SER A 148 13.35 21.98 2.07
C SER A 148 12.75 20.73 1.43
N ALA A 149 13.59 19.84 0.93
CA ALA A 149 13.17 18.58 0.34
C ALA A 149 13.90 17.43 1.03
N ARG A 150 13.17 16.35 1.32
CA ARG A 150 13.77 15.08 1.73
C ARG A 150 14.12 14.25 0.50
N LEU A 151 15.35 13.73 0.50
CA LEU A 151 15.90 12.91 -0.56
C LEU A 151 16.31 11.55 0.02
N LEU A 152 16.08 10.48 -0.74
CA LEU A 152 16.74 9.20 -0.53
C LEU A 152 18.23 9.35 -0.79
N ARG A 153 19.06 8.72 0.04
CA ARG A 153 20.50 8.75 -0.11
C ARG A 153 20.96 7.94 -1.33
N ALA A 154 22.03 8.40 -1.96
CA ALA A 154 22.75 7.63 -2.96
C ALA A 154 23.24 6.28 -2.39
N GLY A 155 23.32 5.27 -3.26
CA GLY A 155 23.74 3.90 -2.96
C GLY A 155 22.59 2.93 -2.69
N LEU A 156 21.36 3.42 -2.51
CA LEU A 156 20.18 2.57 -2.32
C LEU A 156 19.66 2.04 -3.65
N ARG A 157 19.16 0.80 -3.64
CA ARG A 157 18.47 0.18 -4.79
C ARG A 157 17.01 -0.06 -4.48
N LEU A 158 16.15 0.31 -5.43
CA LEU A 158 14.72 0.02 -5.38
C LEU A 158 14.37 -0.98 -6.47
N ARG A 159 13.64 -2.03 -6.12
CA ARG A 159 13.20 -3.10 -7.04
C ARG A 159 11.70 -3.02 -7.26
N ALA A 160 11.29 -2.91 -8.51
CA ALA A 160 9.90 -2.88 -8.91
C ALA A 160 9.54 -4.14 -9.72
N PRO A 161 8.51 -4.91 -9.33
CA PRO A 161 8.08 -6.04 -10.14
C PRO A 161 7.44 -5.54 -11.43
N VAL A 162 7.72 -6.25 -12.52
CA VAL A 162 7.19 -6.02 -13.85
C VAL A 162 6.59 -7.32 -14.34
N ASP A 163 5.27 -7.36 -14.50
CA ASP A 163 4.61 -8.56 -15.00
C ASP A 163 4.43 -8.47 -16.51
N ALA A 164 5.00 -9.45 -17.22
CA ALA A 164 4.79 -9.65 -18.64
C ALA A 164 3.68 -10.68 -18.85
N ARG A 165 2.59 -10.25 -19.50
CA ARG A 165 1.39 -11.09 -19.76
C ARG A 165 1.69 -12.30 -20.63
N GLN A 166 2.63 -12.15 -21.55
CA GLN A 166 3.16 -13.20 -22.41
C GLN A 166 4.70 -13.10 -22.38
N PRO A 167 5.41 -14.18 -22.69
CA PRO A 167 6.87 -14.12 -22.88
C PRO A 167 7.20 -13.05 -23.92
N LEU A 168 8.12 -12.14 -23.58
CA LEU A 168 8.53 -11.06 -24.47
C LEU A 168 9.33 -11.64 -25.64
N ASP A 169 9.00 -11.20 -26.85
CA ASP A 169 9.83 -11.50 -28.04
C ASP A 169 11.19 -10.77 -27.98
N SER A 170 12.12 -11.12 -28.87
CA SER A 170 13.47 -10.53 -28.85
C SER A 170 13.49 -9.01 -29.09
N ALA A 171 12.56 -8.46 -29.87
CA ALA A 171 12.46 -7.03 -30.13
C ALA A 171 11.83 -6.30 -28.93
N GLU A 172 10.84 -6.91 -28.30
CA GLU A 172 10.21 -6.44 -27.06
C GLU A 172 11.21 -6.40 -25.90
N GLN A 173 12.00 -7.46 -25.74
CA GLN A 173 13.12 -7.53 -24.79
C GLN A 173 14.13 -6.41 -25.04
N ALA A 174 14.55 -6.23 -26.29
CA ALA A 174 15.53 -5.22 -26.69
C ALA A 174 15.04 -3.80 -26.42
N LEU A 175 13.81 -3.47 -26.82
CA LEU A 175 13.25 -2.14 -26.64
C LEU A 175 13.02 -1.83 -25.15
N PHE A 176 12.55 -2.81 -24.37
CA PHE A 176 12.38 -2.63 -22.93
C PHE A 176 13.72 -2.40 -22.22
N ALA A 177 14.75 -3.21 -22.54
CA ALA A 177 16.11 -3.02 -22.01
C ALA A 177 16.72 -1.68 -22.44
N ALA A 178 16.47 -1.23 -23.67
CA ALA A 178 16.90 0.08 -24.16
C ALA A 178 16.30 1.22 -23.34
N CYS A 179 14.99 1.18 -23.09
CA CYS A 179 14.33 2.16 -22.24
C CYS A 179 14.89 2.14 -20.81
N ALA A 180 15.10 0.96 -20.22
CA ALA A 180 15.70 0.84 -18.89
C ALA A 180 17.09 1.49 -18.84
N VAL A 181 17.97 1.16 -19.78
CA VAL A 181 19.33 1.73 -19.81
C VAL A 181 19.33 3.23 -20.11
N ALA A 182 18.39 3.75 -20.90
CA ALA A 182 18.31 5.17 -21.20
C ALA A 182 17.93 6.03 -19.98
N VAL A 183 17.21 5.48 -19.00
CA VAL A 183 16.86 6.21 -17.77
C VAL A 183 18.13 6.48 -16.96
N ARG A 184 18.60 7.73 -17.04
CA ARG A 184 19.76 8.24 -16.27
C ARG A 184 19.39 9.18 -15.14
N ARG A 185 18.17 9.71 -15.17
CA ARG A 185 17.70 10.75 -14.25
C ARG A 185 16.27 10.50 -13.80
N ALA A 186 16.01 10.59 -12.50
CA ALA A 186 14.71 10.32 -11.89
C ALA A 186 14.41 11.28 -10.73
N GLY A 187 13.14 11.40 -10.36
CA GLY A 187 12.70 12.24 -9.23
C GLY A 187 12.54 13.73 -9.57
N LEU A 188 12.21 14.52 -8.54
CA LEU A 188 12.12 15.98 -8.61
C LEU A 188 13.52 16.62 -8.69
N HIS A 189 13.59 17.79 -9.34
CA HIS A 189 14.84 18.53 -9.56
C HIS A 189 15.96 17.71 -10.22
N ARG A 190 15.59 16.70 -11.03
CA ARG A 190 16.53 15.84 -11.77
C ARG A 190 17.46 16.57 -12.73
N ASN A 191 17.14 17.83 -13.06
CA ASN A 191 17.97 18.71 -13.90
C ASN A 191 18.86 19.68 -13.10
N HIS A 192 18.84 19.61 -11.76
CA HIS A 192 19.56 20.51 -10.85
C HIS A 192 20.57 19.77 -9.96
N GLY A 193 21.17 18.70 -10.48
CA GLY A 193 22.24 17.96 -9.81
C GLY A 193 21.78 16.91 -8.80
N TRP A 194 20.49 16.55 -8.80
CA TRP A 194 19.92 15.43 -8.03
C TRP A 194 19.40 14.37 -8.98
N GLY A 195 19.11 13.17 -8.47
CA GLY A 195 18.31 12.19 -9.22
C GLY A 195 19.05 11.40 -10.28
N GLU A 196 20.38 11.42 -10.32
CA GLU A 196 21.16 10.49 -11.15
C GLU A 196 20.91 9.04 -10.70
N VAL A 197 20.53 8.19 -11.66
CA VAL A 197 20.16 6.79 -11.42
C VAL A 197 20.73 5.86 -12.50
N ARG A 198 20.82 4.58 -12.16
CA ARG A 198 21.05 3.48 -13.10
C ARG A 198 19.89 2.51 -13.00
N VAL A 199 19.31 2.12 -14.13
CA VAL A 199 18.20 1.16 -14.17
C VAL A 199 18.61 -0.10 -14.94
N ARG A 200 18.24 -1.27 -14.40
CA ARG A 200 18.49 -2.60 -14.96
C ARG A 200 17.21 -3.41 -15.03
N VAL A 201 17.14 -4.34 -15.96
CA VAL A 201 16.11 -5.38 -16.05
C VAL A 201 16.66 -6.67 -15.48
N LEU A 202 15.96 -7.24 -14.50
CA LEU A 202 16.27 -8.54 -13.91
C LEU A 202 15.21 -9.57 -14.30
N ASP A 203 15.62 -10.82 -14.49
CA ASP A 203 14.73 -11.94 -14.75
C ASP A 203 14.05 -12.49 -13.47
N GLU A 204 13.28 -13.57 -13.60
CA GLU A 204 12.61 -14.25 -12.47
C GLU A 204 13.59 -14.77 -11.41
N GLN A 205 14.84 -15.02 -11.80
CA GLN A 205 15.92 -15.48 -10.92
C GLN A 205 16.82 -14.32 -10.45
N GLU A 206 16.37 -13.08 -10.61
CA GLU A 206 17.07 -11.84 -10.24
C GLU A 206 18.42 -11.62 -10.95
N ARG A 207 18.63 -12.24 -12.12
CA ARG A 207 19.85 -12.04 -12.92
C ARG A 207 19.68 -10.84 -13.84
N ASP A 208 20.72 -10.01 -13.93
CA ASP A 208 20.75 -8.87 -14.85
C ASP A 208 20.78 -9.35 -16.31
N VAL A 209 19.65 -9.20 -17.01
CA VAL A 209 19.49 -9.55 -18.43
C VAL A 209 19.58 -8.34 -19.35
N THR A 210 19.89 -7.16 -18.80
CA THR A 210 19.83 -5.90 -19.54
C THR A 210 20.75 -5.90 -20.76
N ALA A 211 22.00 -6.35 -20.58
CA ALA A 211 23.00 -6.34 -21.65
C ALA A 211 22.71 -7.38 -22.73
N SER A 212 22.22 -8.57 -22.35
CA SER A 212 21.91 -9.63 -23.31
C SER A 212 20.71 -9.26 -24.18
N TRP A 213 19.69 -8.61 -23.61
CA TRP A 213 18.51 -8.17 -24.34
C TRP A 213 18.79 -7.01 -25.30
N LEU A 214 19.69 -6.11 -24.93
CA LEU A 214 20.09 -4.97 -25.78
C LEU A 214 20.70 -5.37 -27.13
N ILE A 215 21.29 -6.56 -27.24
CA ILE A 215 21.99 -7.01 -28.47
C ILE A 215 21.03 -7.00 -29.66
N ALA A 216 19.78 -7.39 -29.46
CA ALA A 216 18.77 -7.50 -30.52
C ALA A 216 18.28 -6.13 -31.04
N LEU A 217 18.56 -5.02 -30.35
CA LEU A 217 18.18 -3.67 -30.80
C LEU A 217 18.89 -3.26 -32.11
N ARG A 218 20.01 -3.91 -32.45
CA ARG A 218 20.79 -3.65 -33.66
C ARG A 218 20.14 -4.19 -34.93
N GLN A 219 19.15 -5.06 -34.81
CA GLN A 219 18.43 -5.65 -35.94
C GLN A 219 17.02 -5.08 -36.00
N PRO A 220 16.47 -4.79 -37.19
CA PRO A 220 15.07 -4.39 -37.29
C PRO A 220 14.17 -5.52 -36.76
N PRO A 221 13.01 -5.19 -36.15
CA PRO A 221 12.12 -6.21 -35.64
C PRO A 221 11.66 -7.09 -36.80
N THR A 222 11.97 -8.38 -36.75
CA THR A 222 11.33 -9.34 -37.64
C THR A 222 9.86 -9.38 -37.26
N GLU A 223 8.94 -9.28 -38.24
CA GLU A 223 7.51 -9.50 -37.97
C GLU A 223 7.35 -10.95 -37.50
N SER A 224 7.42 -11.19 -36.20
CA SER A 224 6.84 -12.39 -35.63
C SER A 224 5.34 -12.31 -35.91
N PRO A 225 4.73 -13.35 -36.51
CA PRO A 225 3.28 -13.43 -36.52
C PRO A 225 2.87 -13.28 -35.05
N ALA A 226 2.00 -12.32 -34.76
CA ALA A 226 1.36 -12.26 -33.47
C ALA A 226 0.85 -13.67 -33.20
N THR A 227 1.36 -14.33 -32.16
CA THR A 227 0.81 -15.61 -31.73
C THR A 227 -0.62 -15.29 -31.35
N GLU A 228 -1.54 -15.52 -32.28
CA GLU A 228 -2.96 -15.44 -32.01
C GLU A 228 -3.18 -16.36 -30.81
N PRO A 229 -3.81 -15.89 -29.74
CA PRO A 229 -4.14 -16.78 -28.64
C PRO A 229 -4.92 -17.94 -29.26
N SER A 230 -4.38 -19.16 -29.11
CA SER A 230 -5.04 -20.39 -29.54
C SER A 230 -6.51 -20.29 -29.17
N ALA A 231 -7.39 -20.36 -30.16
CA ALA A 231 -8.82 -20.32 -29.95
C ALA A 231 -9.16 -21.34 -28.85
N PHE A 232 -9.75 -20.86 -27.76
CA PHE A 232 -10.25 -21.74 -26.72
C PHE A 232 -11.42 -22.52 -27.32
N GLN A 233 -11.18 -23.78 -27.68
CA GLN A 233 -12.21 -24.76 -27.99
C GLN A 233 -12.44 -25.59 -26.73
N PRO A 234 -13.50 -25.33 -25.95
CA PRO A 234 -13.91 -26.29 -24.94
C PRO A 234 -14.47 -27.50 -25.68
N GLU A 235 -13.70 -28.58 -25.77
CA GLU A 235 -14.28 -29.87 -26.11
C GLU A 235 -15.10 -30.35 -24.89
N PRO A 236 -16.39 -30.68 -25.06
CA PRO A 236 -17.22 -31.20 -23.99
C PRO A 236 -16.73 -32.60 -23.62
N SER A 237 -15.94 -32.71 -22.55
CA SER A 237 -15.47 -34.00 -22.04
C SER A 237 -16.54 -34.66 -21.16
N SER A 238 -17.26 -35.64 -21.73
CA SER A 238 -17.95 -36.77 -21.05
C SER A 238 -19.13 -36.44 -20.10
N PRO A 239 -20.03 -37.42 -19.82
CA PRO A 239 -21.47 -37.18 -19.76
C PRO A 239 -21.89 -36.28 -18.59
N VAL A 240 -22.61 -35.23 -18.97
CA VAL A 240 -22.97 -34.06 -18.18
C VAL A 240 -24.01 -34.40 -17.13
N ALA A 241 -23.71 -34.09 -15.87
CA ALA A 241 -24.73 -33.96 -14.84
C ALA A 241 -25.65 -32.78 -15.19
N THR A 242 -26.89 -33.06 -15.56
CA THR A 242 -27.93 -32.05 -15.76
C THR A 242 -28.25 -31.38 -14.43
N GLY A 243 -28.06 -30.06 -14.33
CA GLY A 243 -28.45 -29.32 -13.13
C GLY A 243 -27.79 -27.95 -13.00
N GLN A 244 -28.42 -27.09 -12.21
CA GLN A 244 -27.92 -25.78 -11.81
C GLN A 244 -26.67 -25.92 -10.93
N ARG A 245 -25.68 -25.07 -11.15
CA ARG A 245 -24.37 -25.13 -10.47
C ARG A 245 -23.97 -23.79 -9.88
N VAL A 246 -23.19 -23.84 -8.80
CA VAL A 246 -22.61 -22.65 -8.17
C VAL A 246 -21.11 -22.80 -8.05
N ILE A 247 -20.37 -21.84 -8.62
CA ILE A 247 -18.91 -21.76 -8.53
C ILE A 247 -18.54 -20.79 -7.40
N ALA A 248 -17.86 -21.28 -6.37
CA ALA A 248 -17.26 -20.47 -5.32
C ALA A 248 -15.80 -20.18 -5.64
N TYR A 249 -15.39 -18.91 -5.57
CA TYR A 249 -14.02 -18.50 -5.87
C TYR A 249 -13.55 -17.41 -4.91
N ARG A 250 -12.24 -17.40 -4.66
CA ARG A 250 -11.53 -16.39 -3.89
C ARG A 250 -10.70 -15.48 -4.81
N LEU A 251 -10.80 -14.19 -4.56
CA LEU A 251 -9.99 -13.14 -5.16
C LEU A 251 -9.05 -12.56 -4.11
N THR A 252 -7.74 -12.69 -4.33
CA THR A 252 -6.71 -12.06 -3.48
C THR A 252 -6.07 -10.89 -4.21
N LEU A 253 -6.25 -9.67 -3.70
CA LEU A 253 -5.69 -8.47 -4.34
C LEU A 253 -4.15 -8.50 -4.29
N THR A 254 -3.50 -8.58 -5.44
CA THR A 254 -2.03 -8.51 -5.55
C THR A 254 -1.51 -7.07 -5.56
N ALA A 255 -2.38 -6.12 -5.91
CA ALA A 255 -2.11 -4.69 -5.91
C ALA A 255 -3.34 -3.92 -5.38
N PRO A 256 -3.15 -2.68 -4.87
CA PRO A 256 -4.28 -1.86 -4.45
C PRO A 256 -5.29 -1.65 -5.58
N ALA A 257 -6.58 -1.72 -5.24
CA ALA A 257 -7.66 -1.66 -6.23
C ALA A 257 -8.63 -0.51 -5.92
N VAL A 258 -8.93 0.33 -6.93
CA VAL A 258 -9.95 1.38 -6.83
C VAL A 258 -11.22 0.91 -7.51
N LEU A 259 -12.25 0.60 -6.71
CA LEU A 259 -13.58 0.22 -7.16
C LEU A 259 -14.52 1.43 -7.02
N ALA A 260 -14.40 2.37 -7.96
CA ALA A 260 -14.99 3.70 -7.84
C ALA A 260 -16.49 3.68 -7.45
N MET A 261 -16.82 4.45 -6.41
CA MET A 261 -18.20 4.79 -6.05
C MET A 261 -18.68 6.05 -6.77
N ALA A 262 -19.97 6.11 -7.11
CA ALA A 262 -20.62 7.35 -7.52
C ALA A 262 -20.80 8.26 -6.31
N GLY A 263 -20.65 9.58 -6.49
CA GLY A 263 -21.12 10.57 -5.50
C GLY A 263 -20.20 10.82 -4.30
N GLY A 264 -18.88 10.70 -4.45
CA GLY A 264 -17.92 11.17 -3.44
C GLY A 264 -17.77 12.69 -3.42
N GLU A 265 -17.05 13.21 -2.43
CA GLU A 265 -16.58 14.61 -2.43
C GLU A 265 -15.90 14.94 -3.76
N THR A 266 -16.05 16.17 -4.25
CA THR A 266 -15.55 16.62 -5.58
C THR A 266 -14.05 16.34 -5.79
N SER A 267 -13.29 16.24 -4.71
CA SER A 267 -11.86 15.93 -4.71
C SER A 267 -11.51 14.51 -4.28
N THR A 268 -12.46 13.62 -3.94
CA THR A 268 -12.17 12.26 -3.43
C THR A 268 -12.97 11.17 -4.16
N VAL A 269 -12.26 10.28 -4.85
CA VAL A 269 -12.85 9.07 -5.43
C VAL A 269 -12.85 7.95 -4.38
N GLY A 270 -14.02 7.70 -3.79
CA GLY A 270 -14.23 6.58 -2.87
C GLY A 270 -14.19 5.21 -3.57
N THR A 271 -13.86 4.16 -2.83
CA THR A 271 -13.90 2.77 -3.30
C THR A 271 -15.01 1.99 -2.60
N ARG A 272 -15.68 1.10 -3.33
CA ARG A 272 -16.57 0.11 -2.74
C ARG A 272 -15.78 -0.81 -1.80
N PRO A 273 -16.36 -1.19 -0.65
CA PRO A 273 -15.76 -2.15 0.26
C PRO A 273 -15.97 -3.61 -0.20
N TYR A 274 -16.33 -3.85 -1.46
CA TYR A 274 -16.50 -5.20 -2.02
C TYR A 274 -16.30 -5.15 -3.53
N ILE A 275 -16.03 -6.30 -4.15
CA ILE A 275 -15.92 -6.43 -5.61
C ILE A 275 -17.30 -6.78 -6.15
N SER A 276 -17.92 -5.88 -6.91
CA SER A 276 -19.27 -6.11 -7.43
C SER A 276 -19.31 -7.18 -8.51
N GLY A 277 -20.42 -7.90 -8.61
CA GLY A 277 -20.67 -8.90 -9.65
C GLY A 277 -20.41 -8.39 -11.06
N SER A 278 -20.94 -7.20 -11.38
CA SER A 278 -20.64 -6.45 -12.62
C SER A 278 -19.14 -6.23 -12.91
N ALA A 279 -18.29 -6.11 -11.89
CA ALA A 279 -16.85 -5.94 -12.08
C ALA A 279 -16.17 -7.25 -12.48
N VAL A 280 -16.61 -8.37 -11.88
CA VAL A 280 -16.14 -9.72 -12.22
C VAL A 280 -16.63 -10.11 -13.62
N LEU A 281 -17.92 -9.90 -13.90
CA LEU A 281 -18.53 -10.05 -15.23
C LEU A 281 -17.72 -9.28 -16.27
N GLY A 282 -17.47 -7.98 -16.05
CA GLY A 282 -16.72 -7.15 -16.99
C GLY A 282 -15.27 -7.61 -17.20
N ALA A 283 -14.62 -8.13 -16.16
CA ALA A 283 -13.26 -8.65 -16.26
C ALA A 283 -13.20 -9.97 -17.05
N LEU A 284 -14.17 -10.87 -16.87
CA LEU A 284 -14.25 -12.15 -17.57
C LEU A 284 -14.78 -11.99 -19.00
N ALA A 285 -15.76 -11.11 -19.24
CA ALA A 285 -16.18 -10.73 -20.58
C ALA A 285 -15.00 -10.14 -21.37
N TRP A 286 -14.18 -9.29 -20.74
CA TRP A 286 -12.95 -8.78 -21.35
C TRP A 286 -11.95 -9.89 -21.68
N ARG A 287 -11.82 -10.92 -20.82
CA ARG A 287 -10.95 -12.09 -21.05
C ARG A 287 -11.47 -12.96 -22.19
N TRP A 288 -12.75 -13.28 -22.21
CA TRP A 288 -13.39 -14.07 -23.25
C TRP A 288 -13.27 -13.39 -24.62
N LEU A 289 -13.61 -12.09 -24.72
CA LEU A 289 -13.35 -11.29 -25.93
C LEU A 289 -11.86 -11.19 -26.28
N GLY A 290 -11.00 -11.33 -25.27
CA GLY A 290 -9.57 -11.50 -25.39
C GLY A 290 -9.19 -12.64 -26.33
N GLN A 291 -9.82 -13.78 -26.10
CA GLN A 291 -9.56 -15.09 -26.70
C GLN A 291 -10.33 -15.31 -28.02
N GLN A 292 -11.49 -14.66 -28.19
CA GLN A 292 -12.36 -14.84 -29.36
C GLN A 292 -12.14 -13.84 -30.50
N ARG A 293 -11.19 -12.90 -30.37
CA ARG A 293 -10.86 -11.96 -31.46
C ARG A 293 -9.83 -12.58 -32.41
N PRO A 294 -10.04 -12.49 -33.74
CA PRO A 294 -10.96 -11.59 -34.45
C PRO A 294 -12.39 -12.12 -34.73
N ALA A 295 -12.73 -13.37 -34.38
CA ALA A 295 -14.01 -13.99 -34.73
C ALA A 295 -15.27 -13.28 -34.20
N CYS A 296 -15.17 -12.60 -33.04
CA CYS A 296 -16.27 -11.81 -32.46
C CYS A 296 -16.04 -10.29 -32.63
N ALA A 297 -16.58 -9.72 -33.73
CA ALA A 297 -16.51 -8.29 -34.02
C ALA A 297 -17.59 -7.47 -33.26
N ASP A 298 -18.80 -8.03 -33.12
CA ASP A 298 -19.91 -7.44 -32.36
C ASP A 298 -20.34 -8.40 -31.22
N PRO A 299 -19.85 -8.18 -29.99
CA PRO A 299 -20.24 -8.99 -28.83
C PRO A 299 -21.74 -8.91 -28.50
N ALA A 300 -22.40 -7.79 -28.82
CA ALA A 300 -23.81 -7.61 -28.48
C ALA A 300 -24.71 -8.47 -29.38
N GLY A 301 -24.28 -8.80 -30.60
CA GLY A 301 -24.99 -9.69 -31.53
C GLY A 301 -24.61 -11.17 -31.42
N ASP A 302 -23.58 -11.51 -30.65
CA ASP A 302 -23.09 -12.88 -30.49
C ASP A 302 -23.93 -13.65 -29.45
N SER A 303 -24.56 -14.75 -29.86
CA SER A 303 -25.46 -15.53 -29.00
C SER A 303 -24.75 -16.18 -27.81
N VAL A 304 -23.47 -16.55 -27.97
CA VAL A 304 -22.66 -17.14 -26.89
C VAL A 304 -22.28 -16.07 -25.88
N PHE A 305 -21.89 -14.88 -26.36
CA PHE A 305 -21.62 -13.75 -25.47
C PHE A 305 -22.88 -13.30 -24.72
N GLN A 306 -24.03 -13.26 -25.38
CA GLN A 306 -25.31 -12.97 -24.73
C GLN A 306 -25.61 -13.99 -23.63
N ARG A 307 -25.48 -15.28 -23.94
CA ARG A 307 -25.70 -16.39 -22.98
C ARG A 307 -24.82 -16.29 -21.74
N TYR A 308 -23.54 -15.98 -21.92
CA TYR A 308 -22.61 -15.96 -20.78
C TYR A 308 -22.66 -14.67 -19.96
N PHE A 309 -22.96 -13.53 -20.59
CA PHE A 309 -22.76 -12.23 -19.95
C PHE A 309 -23.97 -11.32 -19.88
N LEU A 310 -25.04 -11.55 -20.66
CA LEU A 310 -26.13 -10.57 -20.82
C LEU A 310 -27.54 -11.11 -20.51
N ASP A 311 -27.88 -12.34 -20.91
CA ASP A 311 -29.27 -12.84 -20.92
C ASP A 311 -29.80 -13.28 -19.54
N GLY A 312 -28.91 -13.51 -18.57
CA GLY A 312 -29.26 -13.93 -17.22
C GLY A 312 -29.09 -15.43 -16.92
N SER A 313 -28.65 -16.24 -17.90
CA SER A 313 -28.28 -17.65 -17.70
C SER A 313 -27.14 -17.83 -16.71
N ILE A 314 -26.32 -16.79 -16.53
CA ILE A 314 -25.25 -16.73 -15.55
C ILE A 314 -25.45 -15.49 -14.68
N ARG A 315 -25.47 -15.69 -13.36
CA ARG A 315 -25.64 -14.61 -12.38
C ARG A 315 -24.36 -14.43 -11.58
N TRP A 316 -23.80 -13.23 -11.71
CA TRP A 316 -22.50 -12.85 -11.18
C TRP A 316 -22.70 -12.16 -9.83
N LEU A 317 -22.58 -12.87 -8.70
CA LEU A 317 -22.84 -12.27 -7.39
C LEU A 317 -21.67 -11.41 -6.94
N ASN A 318 -21.93 -10.52 -5.98
CA ASN A 318 -20.88 -9.72 -5.34
C ASN A 318 -19.88 -10.61 -4.60
N ALA A 319 -18.60 -10.31 -4.72
CA ALA A 319 -17.55 -10.91 -3.92
C ALA A 319 -17.30 -10.06 -2.66
N TYR A 320 -17.67 -10.62 -1.52
CA TYR A 320 -17.59 -9.98 -0.20
C TYR A 320 -16.33 -10.40 0.55
N ALA A 321 -15.97 -9.66 1.59
CA ALA A 321 -14.75 -9.92 2.35
C ALA A 321 -14.71 -11.35 2.90
N ALA A 322 -13.53 -11.99 2.89
CA ALA A 322 -13.33 -13.25 3.58
C ALA A 322 -13.18 -13.04 5.11
N SER A 323 -13.45 -14.03 5.95
CA SER A 323 -13.00 -14.05 7.35
C SER A 323 -11.53 -14.49 7.44
N GLN A 324 -10.93 -14.46 8.63
CA GLN A 324 -9.62 -15.10 8.86
C GLN A 324 -9.67 -16.60 8.57
N ASP A 325 -10.76 -17.27 8.99
CA ASP A 325 -11.02 -18.69 8.70
C ASP A 325 -11.32 -18.98 7.22
N GLY A 326 -11.26 -17.98 6.35
CA GLY A 326 -11.47 -18.16 4.92
C GLY A 326 -12.93 -18.35 4.51
N LYS A 327 -13.90 -18.02 5.37
CA LYS A 327 -15.34 -18.04 5.07
C LYS A 327 -15.79 -16.72 4.42
N ARG A 328 -16.85 -16.75 3.60
CA ARG A 328 -17.42 -15.53 3.00
C ARG A 328 -18.25 -14.77 4.05
N LEU A 329 -17.95 -13.49 4.27
CA LEU A 329 -18.77 -12.59 5.07
C LEU A 329 -19.89 -11.99 4.21
N LEU A 330 -20.97 -11.55 4.84
CA LEU A 330 -22.16 -10.97 4.19
C LEU A 330 -22.43 -9.56 4.70
N PRO A 331 -23.17 -8.71 3.95
CA PRO A 331 -23.54 -7.37 4.41
C PRO A 331 -24.24 -7.42 5.78
N CYS A 332 -23.81 -6.56 6.71
CA CYS A 332 -24.42 -6.50 8.03
C CYS A 332 -25.92 -6.14 7.93
N PRO A 333 -26.83 -6.94 8.51
CA PRO A 333 -28.24 -6.56 8.64
C PRO A 333 -28.38 -5.22 9.34
N LEU A 334 -29.16 -4.30 8.76
CA LEU A 334 -29.42 -2.97 9.32
C LEU A 334 -30.29 -3.02 10.58
N SER A 335 -30.88 -4.18 10.89
CA SER A 335 -31.58 -4.43 12.15
C SER A 335 -30.63 -4.65 13.34
N MET A 336 -29.33 -4.89 13.11
CA MET A 336 -28.36 -5.12 14.18
C MET A 336 -27.94 -3.83 14.87
N VAL A 337 -27.99 -3.85 16.20
CA VAL A 337 -27.61 -2.74 17.07
C VAL A 337 -26.75 -3.22 18.23
N ARG A 338 -26.03 -2.28 18.85
CA ARG A 338 -25.32 -2.48 20.11
C ARG A 338 -25.73 -1.42 21.12
N ARG A 339 -25.59 -1.73 22.40
CA ARG A 339 -25.67 -0.72 23.45
C ARG A 339 -24.43 0.16 23.40
N LYS A 340 -24.57 1.44 23.75
CA LYS A 340 -23.47 2.41 23.68
C LYS A 340 -22.25 2.04 24.53
N ASP A 341 -22.47 1.36 25.66
CA ASP A 341 -21.44 1.05 26.66
C ASP A 341 -21.00 -0.43 26.64
N GLU A 342 -21.48 -1.23 25.67
CA GLU A 342 -21.22 -2.66 25.57
C GLU A 342 -20.65 -3.01 24.19
N LEU A 343 -19.40 -3.48 24.16
CA LEU A 343 -18.69 -3.80 22.91
C LEU A 343 -18.80 -5.27 22.50
N ASN A 344 -19.10 -6.16 23.45
CA ASN A 344 -19.01 -7.61 23.24
C ASN A 344 -20.36 -8.28 22.90
N ARG A 345 -21.44 -7.49 22.80
CA ARG A 345 -22.80 -7.97 22.58
C ARG A 345 -23.53 -7.09 21.57
N ALA A 346 -24.16 -7.75 20.61
CA ALA A 346 -25.04 -7.16 19.63
C ALA A 346 -26.46 -7.72 19.81
N PHE A 347 -27.45 -6.96 19.38
CA PHE A 347 -28.86 -7.28 19.49
C PHE A 347 -29.54 -7.06 18.14
N ASP A 348 -30.49 -7.92 17.81
CA ASP A 348 -31.16 -7.86 16.51
C ASP A 348 -32.61 -7.40 16.65
N GLN A 349 -32.92 -6.23 16.09
CA GLN A 349 -34.27 -5.68 16.08
C GLN A 349 -35.24 -6.49 15.23
N ALA A 350 -34.75 -7.41 14.39
CA ALA A 350 -35.61 -8.34 13.67
C ALA A 350 -36.17 -9.45 14.56
N SER A 351 -35.65 -9.63 15.79
CA SER A 351 -36.14 -10.61 16.78
C SER A 351 -37.54 -10.24 17.31
N PRO A 352 -38.44 -11.22 17.55
CA PRO A 352 -39.75 -10.94 18.16
C PRO A 352 -39.64 -10.37 19.57
N PHE A 353 -38.62 -10.81 20.31
CA PHE A 353 -38.40 -10.45 21.71
C PHE A 353 -37.74 -9.08 21.89
N PHE A 354 -37.36 -8.39 20.82
CA PHE A 354 -36.69 -7.08 20.93
C PHE A 354 -37.61 -6.01 21.51
N LYS A 355 -38.93 -6.08 21.24
CA LYS A 355 -39.91 -5.15 21.80
C LYS A 355 -39.99 -5.26 23.32
N ASP A 356 -39.90 -6.48 23.85
CA ASP A 356 -39.94 -6.74 25.28
C ASP A 356 -38.67 -6.17 25.94
N LEU A 357 -37.50 -6.39 25.33
CA LEU A 357 -36.23 -5.82 25.80
C LEU A 357 -36.25 -4.28 25.87
N VAL A 358 -36.83 -3.61 24.87
CA VAL A 358 -36.97 -2.14 24.88
C VAL A 358 -37.95 -1.68 25.97
N THR A 359 -38.98 -2.48 26.27
CA THR A 359 -39.95 -2.18 27.33
C THR A 359 -39.33 -2.34 28.71
N ASP A 360 -38.51 -3.38 28.90
CA ASP A 360 -37.78 -3.65 30.14
C ASP A 360 -36.63 -2.64 30.36
N GLU A 361 -36.05 -2.09 29.29
CA GLU A 361 -34.92 -1.16 29.34
C GLU A 361 -35.16 0.15 28.56
N PRO A 362 -36.10 1.01 28.99
CA PRO A 362 -36.55 2.18 28.21
C PRO A 362 -35.49 3.28 28.06
N ASN A 363 -34.45 3.29 28.89
CA ASN A 363 -33.39 4.31 28.89
C ASN A 363 -32.13 3.88 28.10
N THR A 364 -32.12 2.68 27.50
CA THR A 364 -30.96 2.17 26.78
C THR A 364 -30.76 2.89 25.44
N GLN A 365 -29.56 3.43 25.20
CA GLN A 365 -29.19 4.04 23.92
C GLN A 365 -28.63 2.97 22.96
N TRP A 366 -29.39 2.69 21.92
CA TRP A 366 -29.02 1.77 20.84
C TRP A 366 -28.25 2.50 19.74
N LYS A 367 -27.15 1.90 19.28
CA LYS A 367 -26.38 2.37 18.12
C LYS A 367 -26.32 1.28 17.04
N PRO A 368 -26.41 1.64 15.75
CA PRO A 368 -26.13 0.70 14.67
C PRO A 368 -24.75 0.07 14.83
N LEU A 369 -24.63 -1.18 14.40
CA LEU A 369 -23.35 -1.87 14.37
C LEU A 369 -22.47 -1.31 13.24
N ASP A 370 -21.25 -0.85 13.57
CA ASP A 370 -20.33 -0.18 12.63
C ASP A 370 -19.41 -1.19 11.91
N LEU A 371 -20.04 -2.22 11.31
CA LEU A 371 -19.34 -3.28 10.57
C LEU A 371 -19.96 -3.43 9.18
N PRO A 372 -19.18 -3.34 8.09
CA PRO A 372 -19.73 -3.45 6.74
C PRO A 372 -20.13 -4.88 6.38
N PHE A 373 -19.35 -5.87 6.86
CA PHE A 373 -19.61 -7.28 6.64
C PHE A 373 -19.48 -8.08 7.93
N VAL A 374 -20.35 -9.08 8.06
CA VAL A 374 -20.43 -9.97 9.21
C VAL A 374 -20.57 -11.43 8.78
N GLY A 375 -20.12 -12.33 9.64
CA GLY A 375 -20.40 -13.75 9.59
C GLY A 375 -21.13 -14.16 10.87
N LEU A 376 -22.15 -14.99 10.74
CA LEU A 376 -22.85 -15.60 11.86
C LEU A 376 -22.44 -17.06 11.97
N GLN A 377 -22.08 -17.48 13.18
CA GLN A 377 -21.80 -18.87 13.50
C GLN A 377 -22.56 -19.27 14.75
N GLU A 378 -23.31 -20.36 14.65
CA GLU A 378 -23.94 -21.00 15.81
C GLU A 378 -22.94 -21.94 16.46
N THR A 379 -22.86 -21.90 17.80
CA THR A 379 -22.06 -22.83 18.60
C THR A 379 -22.97 -23.45 19.66
N GLU A 380 -22.94 -24.78 19.79
CA GLU A 380 -23.62 -25.46 20.89
C GLU A 380 -22.92 -25.12 22.21
N GLY A 381 -23.64 -24.40 23.09
CA GLY A 381 -23.24 -24.18 24.48
C GLY A 381 -23.89 -25.21 25.40
N ALA A 382 -23.37 -25.35 26.62
CA ALA A 382 -23.84 -26.36 27.60
C ALA A 382 -25.32 -26.23 28.00
N GLU A 383 -25.96 -25.08 27.77
CA GLU A 383 -27.37 -24.83 28.10
C GLU A 383 -28.19 -24.15 26.98
N ARG A 384 -27.56 -23.50 25.98
CA ARG A 384 -28.21 -22.80 24.86
C ARG A 384 -27.28 -22.67 23.63
N THR A 385 -27.87 -22.60 22.44
CA THR A 385 -27.20 -22.23 21.19
C THR A 385 -26.77 -20.76 21.23
N ILE A 386 -25.46 -20.50 21.08
CA ILE A 386 -24.91 -19.15 21.08
C ILE A 386 -24.61 -18.73 19.64
N CYS A 387 -25.23 -17.62 19.20
CA CYS A 387 -24.85 -16.96 17.95
C CYS A 387 -23.60 -16.09 18.19
N ARG A 388 -22.54 -16.34 17.42
CA ARG A 388 -21.33 -15.53 17.38
C ARG A 388 -21.29 -14.67 16.12
N LEU A 389 -20.98 -13.39 16.30
CA LEU A 389 -20.78 -12.44 15.21
C LEU A 389 -19.28 -12.18 15.01
N GLY A 390 -18.78 -12.53 13.83
CA GLY A 390 -17.46 -12.12 13.36
C GLY A 390 -17.58 -10.95 12.39
N GLY A 391 -16.95 -9.82 12.71
CA GLY A 391 -16.94 -8.62 11.87
C GLY A 391 -15.59 -8.39 11.21
N ARG A 392 -15.57 -7.68 10.07
CA ARG A 392 -14.31 -7.26 9.43
C ARG A 392 -14.39 -5.87 8.84
N GLN A 393 -13.42 -5.01 9.20
CA GLN A 393 -13.14 -3.79 8.44
C GLN A 393 -12.08 -4.07 7.37
N LEU A 394 -12.13 -3.31 6.27
CA LEU A 394 -11.18 -3.46 5.18
C LEU A 394 -10.11 -2.39 5.26
N LYS A 395 -8.86 -2.76 4.97
CA LYS A 395 -7.74 -1.81 4.96
C LYS A 395 -7.85 -0.92 3.73
N LEU A 396 -8.32 0.31 3.95
CA LEU A 396 -8.37 1.35 2.92
C LEU A 396 -7.07 2.15 2.90
N THR A 397 -6.60 2.48 1.71
CA THR A 397 -5.46 3.38 1.51
C THR A 397 -5.93 4.62 0.76
N ALA A 398 -5.85 5.79 1.38
CA ALA A 398 -6.09 7.07 0.72
C ALA A 398 -4.79 7.60 0.09
N ARG A 399 -4.85 8.04 -1.17
CA ARG A 399 -3.71 8.55 -1.93
C ARG A 399 -4.09 9.80 -2.71
N LEU A 400 -3.32 10.87 -2.57
CA LEU A 400 -3.52 12.11 -3.31
C LEU A 400 -2.82 12.05 -4.66
N HIS A 401 -3.33 12.79 -5.65
CA HIS A 401 -2.87 12.87 -7.03
C HIS A 401 -2.87 14.32 -7.49
N HIS A 402 -1.80 14.70 -8.21
CA HIS A 402 -1.67 16.00 -8.85
C HIS A 402 -1.50 15.79 -10.34
N THR A 403 -2.22 16.55 -11.15
CA THR A 403 -2.05 16.55 -12.60
C THR A 403 -0.86 17.44 -12.98
N ARG A 404 0.05 16.90 -13.79
CA ARG A 404 1.16 17.63 -14.42
C ARG A 404 0.79 17.85 -15.88
N ASP A 405 0.28 19.03 -16.20
CA ASP A 405 -0.19 19.35 -17.56
C ASP A 405 0.97 19.61 -18.53
N ASP A 406 2.19 19.85 -18.03
CA ASP A 406 3.35 20.19 -18.86
C ASP A 406 4.54 19.24 -18.56
N ARG A 407 4.66 18.16 -19.33
CA ARG A 407 5.67 17.09 -19.12
C ARG A 407 7.10 17.56 -19.40
N GLU A 408 7.29 18.53 -20.29
CA GLU A 408 8.62 19.04 -20.66
C GLU A 408 9.15 20.09 -19.66
N ALA A 409 8.27 20.89 -19.04
CA ALA A 409 8.66 21.95 -18.12
C ALA A 409 8.70 21.54 -16.63
N GLY A 410 8.15 20.37 -16.28
CA GLY A 410 8.12 19.88 -14.89
C GLY A 410 7.27 20.73 -13.93
N ARG A 411 6.34 21.56 -14.44
CA ARG A 411 5.47 22.45 -13.66
C ARG A 411 4.01 21.99 -13.72
N SER A 412 3.27 22.16 -12.62
CA SER A 412 1.80 22.07 -12.62
C SER A 412 1.25 23.48 -12.83
N ARG A 413 0.44 23.69 -13.87
CA ARG A 413 -0.19 25.01 -14.14
C ARG A 413 -1.51 25.20 -13.39
N ASN A 414 -2.21 24.12 -13.01
CA ASN A 414 -3.61 24.23 -12.56
C ASN A 414 -3.92 23.64 -11.17
N GLY A 415 -2.94 23.11 -10.42
CA GLY A 415 -3.12 22.83 -8.99
C GLY A 415 -4.26 21.88 -8.59
N VAL A 416 -4.85 21.12 -9.53
CA VAL A 416 -5.99 20.27 -9.23
C VAL A 416 -5.52 19.04 -8.46
N MET A 417 -5.96 18.91 -7.21
CA MET A 417 -5.65 17.82 -6.30
C MET A 417 -6.83 16.85 -6.22
N PHE A 418 -6.59 15.57 -6.52
CA PHE A 418 -7.59 14.49 -6.41
C PHE A 418 -7.09 13.43 -5.43
N SER A 419 -7.89 13.02 -4.47
CA SER A 419 -7.65 11.87 -3.61
C SER A 419 -8.37 10.64 -4.15
N TYR A 420 -7.73 9.48 -4.06
CA TYR A 420 -8.32 8.17 -4.38
C TYR A 420 -8.19 7.30 -3.15
N VAL A 421 -9.30 6.69 -2.74
CA VAL A 421 -9.30 5.63 -1.74
C VAL A 421 -9.28 4.30 -2.48
N SER A 422 -8.37 3.40 -2.12
CA SER A 422 -8.24 2.06 -2.71
C SER A 422 -8.27 0.97 -1.64
N LEU A 423 -8.82 -0.19 -1.97
CA LEU A 423 -8.62 -1.42 -1.20
C LEU A 423 -7.14 -1.78 -1.21
N ALA A 424 -6.57 -2.14 -0.06
CA ALA A 424 -5.17 -2.54 0.02
C ALA A 424 -4.89 -3.87 -0.71
N ALA A 425 -3.65 -4.07 -1.14
CA ALA A 425 -3.19 -5.40 -1.53
C ALA A 425 -3.31 -6.36 -0.32
N GLY A 426 -3.38 -7.67 -0.57
CA GLY A 426 -3.55 -8.72 0.43
C GLY A 426 -5.00 -8.96 0.87
N GLU A 427 -5.91 -8.02 0.63
CA GLU A 427 -7.34 -8.20 0.92
C GLU A 427 -7.91 -9.36 0.10
N ARG A 428 -8.76 -10.16 0.75
CA ARG A 428 -9.33 -11.40 0.20
C ARG A 428 -10.85 -11.26 0.13
N PHE A 429 -11.42 -11.62 -1.02
CA PHE A 429 -12.85 -11.57 -1.27
C PHE A 429 -13.34 -12.92 -1.81
N ILE A 430 -14.53 -13.35 -1.42
CA ILE A 430 -15.14 -14.59 -1.88
C ILE A 430 -16.44 -14.25 -2.61
N GLY A 431 -16.50 -14.67 -3.87
CA GLY A 431 -17.66 -14.51 -4.75
C GLY A 431 -18.26 -15.85 -5.14
N HIS A 432 -19.50 -15.77 -5.63
CA HIS A 432 -20.24 -16.91 -6.16
C HIS A 432 -20.73 -16.57 -7.57
N ILE A 433 -20.79 -17.57 -8.45
CA ILE A 433 -21.41 -17.45 -9.77
C ILE A 433 -22.44 -18.57 -9.91
N LEU A 434 -23.69 -18.21 -10.18
CA LEU A 434 -24.79 -19.16 -10.39
C LEU A 434 -24.92 -19.40 -11.89
N CYS A 435 -24.91 -20.66 -12.28
CA CYS A 435 -25.06 -21.11 -13.66
C CYS A 435 -26.30 -21.99 -13.77
N GLU A 436 -27.15 -21.74 -14.77
CA GLU A 436 -28.34 -22.58 -15.00
C GLU A 436 -27.98 -24.00 -15.46
N THR A 437 -26.79 -24.18 -16.05
CA THR A 437 -26.31 -25.49 -16.52
C THR A 437 -24.88 -25.78 -16.07
N ALA A 438 -24.55 -27.07 -15.92
CA ALA A 438 -23.18 -27.52 -15.64
C ALA A 438 -22.22 -27.26 -16.82
N GLU A 439 -22.72 -27.21 -18.06
CA GLU A 439 -21.91 -26.83 -19.23
C GLU A 439 -21.42 -25.39 -19.12
N ASP A 440 -22.32 -24.47 -18.78
CA ASP A 440 -21.97 -23.06 -18.58
C ASP A 440 -20.97 -22.91 -17.42
N ALA A 441 -21.17 -23.67 -16.34
CA ALA A 441 -20.27 -23.67 -15.19
C ALA A 441 -18.84 -24.10 -15.57
N ALA A 442 -18.68 -25.16 -16.37
CA ALA A 442 -17.38 -25.62 -16.82
C ALA A 442 -16.63 -24.55 -17.64
N VAL A 443 -17.34 -23.84 -18.52
CA VAL A 443 -16.75 -22.74 -19.32
C VAL A 443 -16.33 -21.57 -18.44
N ILE A 444 -17.19 -21.14 -17.49
CA ILE A 444 -16.86 -20.04 -16.59
C ILE A 444 -15.70 -20.41 -15.65
N ARG A 445 -15.65 -21.65 -15.17
CA ARG A 445 -14.54 -22.16 -14.36
C ARG A 445 -13.22 -22.08 -15.12
N ALA A 446 -13.18 -22.55 -16.36
CA ALA A 446 -11.99 -22.44 -17.21
C ALA A 446 -11.57 -20.98 -17.43
N LEU A 447 -12.53 -20.08 -17.62
CA LEU A 447 -12.25 -18.65 -17.72
C LEU A 447 -11.67 -18.06 -16.44
N LEU A 448 -12.09 -18.51 -15.25
CA LEU A 448 -11.53 -18.08 -13.97
C LEU A 448 -10.08 -18.58 -13.79
N GLU A 449 -9.84 -19.85 -14.09
CA GLU A 449 -8.55 -20.54 -13.92
C GLU A 449 -7.45 -20.04 -14.88
N ALA A 450 -7.82 -19.38 -15.97
CA ALA A 450 -6.88 -18.83 -16.95
C ALA A 450 -5.90 -17.76 -16.40
N GLY A 451 -6.05 -17.33 -15.14
CA GLY A 451 -5.06 -16.51 -14.44
C GLY A 451 -5.65 -15.29 -13.71
N PRO A 452 -4.79 -14.33 -13.28
CA PRO A 452 -5.20 -13.17 -12.48
C PRO A 452 -6.23 -12.27 -13.19
N LEU A 453 -7.24 -11.79 -12.47
CA LEU A 453 -8.30 -10.93 -13.00
C LEU A 453 -8.00 -9.44 -12.79
N PRO A 454 -8.14 -8.60 -13.84
CA PRO A 454 -7.99 -7.16 -13.70
C PRO A 454 -9.29 -6.49 -13.22
N LEU A 455 -9.26 -5.96 -12.00
CA LEU A 455 -10.38 -5.28 -11.34
C LEU A 455 -10.13 -3.76 -11.22
N GLY A 456 -11.21 -2.97 -11.18
CA GLY A 456 -11.12 -1.53 -10.90
C GLY A 456 -10.53 -0.64 -12.01
N ARG A 457 -10.28 0.63 -11.66
CA ARG A 457 -9.72 1.67 -12.55
C ARG A 457 -8.19 1.71 -12.52
N SER A 458 -7.57 2.29 -13.57
CA SER A 458 -6.11 2.46 -13.71
C SER A 458 -5.31 1.15 -13.87
N ARG A 459 -5.81 0.27 -14.76
CA ARG A 459 -5.31 -1.08 -15.08
C ARG A 459 -3.83 -1.17 -15.53
N THR A 460 -3.20 -0.04 -15.85
CA THR A 460 -1.84 0.02 -16.44
C THR A 460 -0.79 0.70 -15.53
N ALA A 461 -1.15 1.13 -14.32
CA ALA A 461 -0.24 1.83 -13.40
C ALA A 461 -0.76 1.79 -11.94
N THR A 462 0.14 1.57 -10.96
CA THR A 462 0.04 1.67 -9.47
C THR A 462 -1.18 1.08 -8.74
N TYR A 463 -2.38 1.18 -9.30
CA TYR A 463 -3.65 0.63 -8.83
C TYR A 463 -4.07 -0.56 -9.68
N GLY A 464 -3.10 -1.44 -10.00
CA GLY A 464 -3.25 -2.48 -11.01
C GLY A 464 -4.48 -3.37 -10.82
N GLY A 465 -5.07 -3.40 -9.61
CA GLY A 465 -6.34 -4.03 -9.33
C GLY A 465 -6.40 -5.51 -9.72
N TRP A 466 -5.24 -6.13 -9.86
CA TRP A 466 -5.14 -7.54 -10.22
C TRP A 466 -5.45 -8.38 -9.00
N ALA A 467 -6.36 -9.31 -9.16
CA ALA A 467 -6.67 -10.32 -8.16
C ALA A 467 -6.17 -11.68 -8.64
N GLN A 468 -5.41 -12.37 -7.79
CA GLN A 468 -5.19 -13.80 -7.97
C GLN A 468 -6.51 -14.52 -7.72
N VAL A 469 -6.86 -15.45 -8.60
CA VAL A 469 -8.07 -16.26 -8.51
C VAL A 469 -7.71 -17.64 -7.97
N GLU A 470 -8.51 -18.12 -7.02
CA GLU A 470 -8.48 -19.48 -6.48
C GLU A 470 -9.92 -20.01 -6.50
N ILE A 471 -10.14 -21.18 -7.10
CA ILE A 471 -11.44 -21.86 -7.04
C ILE A 471 -11.53 -22.57 -5.69
N LEU A 472 -12.61 -22.33 -4.95
CA LEU A 472 -12.82 -22.93 -3.63
C LEU A 472 -13.65 -24.20 -3.72
N ASP A 473 -14.78 -24.14 -4.41
CA ASP A 473 -15.75 -25.23 -4.47
C ASP A 473 -16.69 -25.09 -5.67
N GLU A 474 -17.32 -26.20 -6.06
CA GLU A 474 -18.42 -26.25 -7.03
C GLU A 474 -19.56 -27.12 -6.48
N ALA A 475 -20.66 -26.47 -6.12
CA ALA A 475 -21.81 -27.13 -5.52
C ALA A 475 -22.99 -27.23 -6.50
N ALA A 476 -23.83 -28.25 -6.34
CA ALA A 476 -25.16 -28.26 -6.93
C ALA A 476 -26.03 -27.19 -6.27
N ALA A 477 -26.99 -26.62 -7.02
CA ALA A 477 -27.85 -25.56 -6.49
C ALA A 477 -28.68 -26.00 -5.27
N GLU A 478 -29.05 -27.28 -5.20
CA GLU A 478 -29.83 -27.87 -4.11
C GLU A 478 -29.07 -27.82 -2.77
N ASP A 479 -27.76 -28.09 -2.82
CA ASP A 479 -26.84 -28.13 -1.68
C ASP A 479 -26.26 -26.76 -1.30
N TRP A 480 -26.51 -25.73 -2.13
CA TRP A 480 -25.95 -24.41 -1.94
C TRP A 480 -26.94 -23.42 -1.33
N ARG A 481 -26.45 -22.60 -0.40
CA ARG A 481 -27.14 -21.43 0.14
C ARG A 481 -26.17 -20.26 0.23
N GLU A 482 -26.63 -19.06 -0.12
CA GLU A 482 -25.77 -17.87 -0.10
C GLU A 482 -25.40 -17.42 1.33
N ALA A 483 -26.34 -17.60 2.26
CA ALA A 483 -26.17 -17.38 3.69
C ALA A 483 -26.46 -18.69 4.44
N PRO A 484 -25.76 -18.96 5.55
CA PRO A 484 -26.10 -20.10 6.41
C PRO A 484 -27.53 -19.92 6.94
N ALA A 485 -28.31 -21.00 6.95
CA ALA A 485 -29.59 -21.01 7.64
C ALA A 485 -29.35 -21.02 9.15
N ARG A 486 -30.15 -20.25 9.90
CA ARG A 486 -30.22 -20.37 11.36
C ARG A 486 -30.80 -21.75 11.68
N GLN A 487 -30.10 -22.59 12.46
CA GLN A 487 -30.50 -23.98 12.67
C GLN A 487 -31.66 -24.11 13.66
N GLU A 488 -31.78 -23.18 14.61
CA GLU A 488 -32.81 -23.21 15.65
C GLU A 488 -33.64 -21.92 15.69
N PHE A 489 -34.93 -22.07 15.39
CA PHE A 489 -35.99 -21.13 15.74
C PHE A 489 -36.69 -21.64 17.00
N THR A 490 -37.03 -20.75 17.93
CA THR A 490 -37.86 -21.14 19.08
C THR A 490 -39.24 -21.60 18.61
N ASP A 491 -39.91 -22.46 19.38
CA ASP A 491 -41.27 -22.92 19.07
C ASP A 491 -42.22 -21.73 18.84
N GLU A 492 -42.08 -20.67 19.63
CA GLU A 492 -42.81 -19.40 19.46
C GLU A 492 -42.49 -18.68 18.14
N GLU A 493 -41.24 -18.65 17.69
CA GLU A 493 -40.84 -18.07 16.39
C GLU A 493 -41.49 -18.84 15.22
N GLN A 494 -41.58 -20.17 15.33
CA GLN A 494 -42.21 -21.03 14.34
C GLN A 494 -43.74 -20.88 14.34
N GLU A 495 -44.36 -20.85 15.52
CA GLU A 495 -45.80 -20.67 15.70
C GLU A 495 -46.27 -19.31 15.15
N GLN A 496 -45.54 -18.23 15.43
CA GLN A 496 -45.85 -16.87 14.94
C GLN A 496 -45.62 -16.69 13.43
N GLY A 497 -45.00 -17.65 12.74
CA GLY A 497 -44.73 -17.58 11.30
C GLY A 497 -43.94 -16.34 10.91
N ARG A 498 -42.93 -15.97 11.71
CA ARG A 498 -42.14 -14.75 11.49
C ARG A 498 -41.10 -14.97 10.39
N LEU A 499 -41.11 -14.11 9.38
CA LEU A 499 -40.21 -14.17 8.24
C LEU A 499 -39.38 -12.88 8.16
N ALA A 500 -38.08 -12.97 8.42
CA ALA A 500 -37.13 -11.89 8.16
C ALA A 500 -36.48 -12.11 6.79
N VAL A 501 -36.61 -11.14 5.90
CA VAL A 501 -35.99 -11.14 4.57
C VAL A 501 -34.89 -10.08 4.55
N THR A 502 -33.67 -10.48 4.18
CA THR A 502 -32.49 -9.60 4.13
C THR A 502 -31.99 -9.45 2.71
N LEU A 503 -31.73 -8.22 2.28
CA LEU A 503 -31.04 -7.96 1.01
C LEU A 503 -29.54 -8.26 1.15
N LEU A 504 -29.04 -9.24 0.40
CA LEU A 504 -27.62 -9.56 0.31
C LEU A 504 -26.88 -8.74 -0.75
N SER A 505 -27.59 -8.03 -1.63
CA SER A 505 -27.03 -7.05 -2.54
C SER A 505 -28.00 -5.89 -2.77
N ASP A 506 -27.50 -4.79 -3.33
CA ASP A 506 -28.34 -3.61 -3.60
C ASP A 506 -29.53 -4.01 -4.52
N TYR A 507 -30.74 -3.58 -4.18
CA TYR A 507 -31.95 -3.80 -4.97
C TYR A 507 -32.23 -2.60 -5.87
N LEU A 508 -32.53 -2.89 -7.14
CA LEU A 508 -32.89 -1.92 -8.16
C LEU A 508 -34.33 -2.20 -8.60
N GLY A 509 -35.27 -1.39 -8.11
CA GLY A 509 -36.69 -1.52 -8.44
C GLY A 509 -37.11 -0.64 -9.61
N VAL A 510 -38.17 -1.03 -10.29
CA VAL A 510 -38.83 -0.21 -11.32
C VAL A 510 -40.33 -0.17 -11.06
N ASN A 511 -40.94 0.97 -11.39
CA ASN A 511 -42.39 1.07 -11.40
C ASN A 511 -42.99 0.47 -12.68
N ASP A 512 -44.32 0.51 -12.78
CA ASP A 512 -45.07 -0.09 -13.89
C ASP A 512 -44.81 0.58 -15.25
N HIS A 513 -44.14 1.74 -15.25
CA HIS A 513 -43.69 2.46 -16.44
C HIS A 513 -42.22 2.21 -16.79
N GLY A 514 -41.53 1.32 -16.06
CA GLY A 514 -40.11 1.01 -16.27
C GLY A 514 -39.15 2.08 -15.73
N LEU A 515 -39.63 3.03 -14.94
CA LEU A 515 -38.79 4.06 -14.33
C LEU A 515 -38.19 3.55 -13.00
N PRO A 516 -36.95 3.91 -12.66
CA PRO A 516 -36.33 3.55 -11.39
C PRO A 516 -37.18 3.95 -10.18
N ASP A 517 -37.54 2.98 -9.34
CA ASP A 517 -38.34 3.18 -8.14
C ASP A 517 -37.87 2.24 -7.00
N PRO A 518 -37.16 2.76 -5.98
CA PRO A 518 -36.74 1.94 -4.85
C PRO A 518 -37.92 1.49 -3.95
N LEU A 519 -39.09 2.14 -4.05
CA LEU A 519 -40.27 1.81 -3.24
C LEU A 519 -40.97 0.53 -3.73
N ALA A 520 -40.64 0.06 -4.94
CA ALA A 520 -41.15 -1.19 -5.49
C ALA A 520 -40.71 -2.43 -4.69
N LEU A 521 -39.69 -2.33 -3.83
CA LEU A 521 -39.11 -3.45 -3.08
C LEU A 521 -40.15 -4.32 -2.37
N GLU A 522 -41.10 -3.70 -1.68
CA GLU A 522 -42.12 -4.45 -0.92
C GLU A 522 -43.09 -5.20 -1.79
N ARG A 523 -43.51 -4.58 -2.91
CA ARG A 523 -44.38 -5.23 -3.89
C ARG A 523 -43.67 -6.42 -4.49
N ASP A 524 -42.44 -6.21 -4.98
CA ASP A 524 -41.64 -7.24 -5.65
C ASP A 524 -41.33 -8.41 -4.70
N LEU A 525 -41.03 -8.14 -3.42
CA LEU A 525 -40.84 -9.19 -2.42
C LEU A 525 -42.12 -9.98 -2.14
N ARG A 526 -43.25 -9.29 -1.96
CA ARG A 526 -44.53 -9.94 -1.68
C ARG A 526 -44.98 -10.82 -2.84
N GLU A 527 -44.83 -10.34 -4.07
CA GLU A 527 -45.14 -11.09 -5.28
C GLU A 527 -44.25 -12.33 -5.40
N ALA A 528 -42.93 -12.17 -5.24
CA ALA A 528 -41.98 -13.28 -5.32
C ALA A 528 -42.18 -14.32 -4.22
N LEU A 529 -42.51 -13.89 -2.98
CA LEU A 529 -42.80 -14.79 -1.87
C LEU A 529 -44.20 -15.41 -1.96
N GLY A 530 -45.12 -14.84 -2.74
CA GLY A 530 -46.52 -15.23 -2.77
C GLY A 530 -47.28 -14.93 -1.48
N ILE A 531 -46.97 -13.80 -0.82
CA ILE A 531 -47.56 -13.42 0.47
C ILE A 531 -48.33 -12.11 0.39
N ASP A 532 -49.47 -12.06 1.09
CA ASP A 532 -50.30 -10.86 1.19
C ASP A 532 -49.97 -9.98 2.40
N GLN A 533 -49.22 -10.54 3.36
CA GLN A 533 -48.86 -9.84 4.59
C GLN A 533 -47.97 -8.64 4.28
N LYS A 534 -48.26 -7.50 4.93
CA LYS A 534 -47.38 -6.33 4.91
C LYS A 534 -46.27 -6.50 5.94
N PRO A 535 -45.08 -5.92 5.72
CA PRO A 535 -44.02 -6.00 6.71
C PRO A 535 -44.39 -5.20 7.96
N ILE A 536 -44.14 -5.80 9.13
CA ILE A 536 -44.34 -5.20 10.46
C ILE A 536 -43.17 -4.32 10.88
N ALA A 537 -41.98 -4.54 10.32
CA ALA A 537 -40.78 -3.73 10.56
C ALA A 537 -39.95 -3.59 9.28
N ARG A 538 -39.26 -2.45 9.17
CA ARG A 538 -38.45 -2.05 8.01
C ARG A 538 -37.15 -1.44 8.49
N PHE A 539 -36.03 -2.03 8.09
CA PHE A 539 -34.69 -1.51 8.33
C PHE A 539 -34.05 -1.30 6.95
N LEU A 540 -34.28 -0.13 6.36
CA LEU A 540 -33.91 0.16 4.97
C LEU A 540 -32.77 1.17 4.91
N GLY A 541 -31.80 0.90 4.06
CA GLY A 541 -30.79 1.86 3.65
C GLY A 541 -30.98 2.23 2.18
N ASN A 542 -30.61 3.45 1.81
CA ASN A 542 -30.80 3.96 0.45
C ASN A 542 -29.46 4.43 -0.12
N ARG A 543 -29.21 4.18 -1.40
CA ARG A 543 -28.05 4.73 -2.11
C ARG A 543 -28.33 4.93 -3.59
N SER A 544 -27.42 5.64 -4.27
CA SER A 544 -27.43 5.74 -5.72
C SER A 544 -26.40 4.81 -6.35
N VAL A 545 -26.82 3.97 -7.28
CA VAL A 545 -25.95 3.05 -8.04
C VAL A 545 -25.70 3.63 -9.42
N THR A 546 -24.43 3.86 -9.75
CA THR A 546 -23.99 4.16 -11.12
C THR A 546 -23.10 3.03 -11.67
N GLY A 547 -22.72 3.14 -12.94
CA GLY A 547 -21.72 2.30 -13.57
C GLY A 547 -21.06 3.00 -14.75
N TYR A 548 -20.15 2.31 -15.42
CA TYR A 548 -19.51 2.78 -16.66
C TYR A 548 -19.43 1.63 -17.65
N VAL A 549 -19.88 1.85 -18.88
CA VAL A 549 -19.77 0.86 -19.95
C VAL A 549 -18.48 1.16 -20.72
N SER A 550 -17.44 0.38 -20.47
CA SER A 550 -16.11 0.59 -21.05
C SER A 550 -16.11 0.52 -22.58
N HIS A 551 -16.97 -0.32 -23.17
CA HIS A 551 -17.09 -0.45 -24.62
C HIS A 551 -17.63 0.83 -25.28
N TRP A 552 -18.66 1.45 -24.68
CA TRP A 552 -19.26 2.70 -25.18
C TRP A 552 -18.55 3.95 -24.68
N ARG A 553 -17.65 3.81 -23.71
CA ARG A 553 -16.97 4.90 -23.01
C ARG A 553 -17.93 5.89 -22.33
N MET A 554 -19.09 5.40 -21.87
CA MET A 554 -20.14 6.22 -21.28
C MET A 554 -20.52 5.77 -19.86
N PRO A 555 -20.85 6.70 -18.96
CA PRO A 555 -21.46 6.35 -17.68
C PRO A 555 -22.86 5.77 -17.91
N ARG A 556 -23.26 4.85 -17.03
CA ARG A 556 -24.64 4.38 -16.97
C ARG A 556 -25.51 5.41 -16.24
N PRO A 557 -26.80 5.51 -16.58
CA PRO A 557 -27.76 6.28 -15.80
C PRO A 557 -27.69 5.90 -14.32
N SER A 558 -27.80 6.90 -13.45
CA SER A 558 -27.83 6.69 -12.00
C SER A 558 -29.16 6.07 -11.62
N HIS A 559 -29.13 5.03 -10.79
CA HIS A 559 -30.31 4.30 -10.36
C HIS A 559 -30.43 4.36 -8.82
N PRO A 560 -31.51 4.93 -8.25
CA PRO A 560 -31.76 4.81 -6.82
C PRO A 560 -31.93 3.34 -6.44
N ALA A 561 -31.36 2.94 -5.31
CA ALA A 561 -31.29 1.56 -4.87
C ALA A 561 -31.54 1.46 -3.36
N VAL A 562 -32.18 0.37 -2.95
CA VAL A 562 -32.21 -0.04 -1.54
C VAL A 562 -30.93 -0.85 -1.27
N THR A 563 -30.19 -0.50 -0.22
CA THR A 563 -28.84 -1.03 0.02
C THR A 563 -28.89 -2.47 0.52
N ALA A 564 -27.84 -3.22 0.20
CA ALA A 564 -27.55 -4.48 0.88
C ALA A 564 -27.52 -4.28 2.41
N GLY A 565 -27.90 -5.30 3.16
CA GLY A 565 -28.13 -5.27 4.61
C GLY A 565 -29.55 -4.85 5.01
N SER A 566 -30.37 -4.32 4.09
CA SER A 566 -31.75 -3.94 4.42
C SER A 566 -32.60 -5.15 4.80
N VAL A 567 -33.46 -5.00 5.80
CA VAL A 567 -34.30 -6.08 6.36
C VAL A 567 -35.78 -5.68 6.34
N LEU A 568 -36.63 -6.61 5.91
CA LEU A 568 -38.08 -6.54 6.07
C LEU A 568 -38.56 -7.72 6.89
N VAL A 569 -39.39 -7.46 7.90
CA VAL A 569 -39.92 -8.49 8.80
C VAL A 569 -41.42 -8.62 8.59
N TYR A 570 -41.89 -9.85 8.42
CA TYR A 570 -43.30 -10.20 8.27
C TYR A 570 -43.72 -11.12 9.43
N GLU A 571 -44.99 -11.06 9.80
CA GLU A 571 -45.63 -11.98 10.75
C GLU A 571 -46.67 -12.82 10.02
N ASN A 572 -46.89 -14.06 10.47
CA ASN A 572 -47.80 -15.02 9.85
C ASN A 572 -47.57 -15.22 8.34
N ALA A 573 -46.30 -15.12 7.90
CA ALA A 573 -45.91 -15.27 6.50
C ALA A 573 -45.19 -16.60 6.30
N ARG A 574 -45.84 -17.52 5.58
CA ARG A 574 -45.33 -18.86 5.28
C ARG A 574 -45.27 -19.05 3.76
N PRO A 575 -44.19 -18.59 3.10
CA PRO A 575 -44.06 -18.74 1.65
C PRO A 575 -43.96 -20.22 1.26
N GLU A 576 -44.49 -20.55 0.09
CA GLU A 576 -44.37 -21.90 -0.46
C GLU A 576 -42.88 -22.25 -0.68
N PRO A 577 -42.40 -23.44 -0.29
CA PRO A 577 -40.98 -23.81 -0.42
C PRO A 577 -40.43 -23.66 -1.84
N ALA A 578 -41.24 -23.95 -2.87
CA ALA A 578 -40.86 -23.81 -4.27
C ALA A 578 -40.63 -22.34 -4.66
N ARG A 579 -41.55 -21.44 -4.27
CA ARG A 579 -41.40 -19.98 -4.49
C ARG A 579 -40.20 -19.42 -3.73
N LEU A 580 -39.99 -19.88 -2.49
CA LEU A 580 -38.83 -19.46 -1.71
C LEU A 580 -37.52 -19.92 -2.36
N ALA A 581 -37.44 -21.17 -2.81
CA ALA A 581 -36.27 -21.68 -3.52
C ALA A 581 -36.01 -20.90 -4.82
N GLU A 582 -37.06 -20.60 -5.59
CA GLU A 582 -36.97 -19.78 -6.81
C GLU A 582 -36.50 -18.35 -6.50
N LEU A 583 -37.03 -17.71 -5.46
CA LEU A 583 -36.60 -16.37 -5.01
C LEU A 583 -35.13 -16.35 -4.60
N LEU A 584 -34.69 -17.31 -3.78
CA LEU A 584 -33.31 -17.43 -3.34
C LEU A 584 -32.37 -17.75 -4.52
N TRP A 585 -32.84 -18.52 -5.49
CA TRP A 585 -32.11 -18.77 -6.73
C TRP A 585 -32.07 -17.50 -7.56
N GLN A 586 -33.17 -16.93 -8.04
CA GLN A 586 -33.24 -15.85 -9.03
C GLN A 586 -32.93 -14.45 -8.48
N GLY A 587 -33.44 -14.10 -7.29
CA GLY A 587 -33.46 -12.73 -6.77
C GLY A 587 -34.54 -11.84 -7.41
N ILE A 588 -34.60 -10.58 -6.98
CA ILE A 588 -35.66 -9.60 -7.31
C ILE A 588 -35.13 -8.35 -8.02
N GLY A 589 -36.03 -7.57 -8.62
CA GLY A 589 -35.69 -6.31 -9.29
C GLY A 589 -34.93 -6.49 -10.62
N VAL A 590 -34.28 -5.43 -11.08
CA VAL A 590 -33.58 -5.40 -12.37
C VAL A 590 -32.08 -5.65 -12.24
N ARG A 591 -31.45 -6.05 -13.35
CA ARG A 591 -30.00 -6.32 -13.47
C ARG A 591 -29.50 -7.44 -12.55
N ARG A 592 -30.32 -8.46 -12.34
CA ARG A 592 -30.00 -9.67 -11.54
C ARG A 592 -28.75 -10.40 -12.05
N THR A 593 -28.54 -10.41 -13.38
CA THR A 593 -27.31 -10.91 -14.03
C THR A 593 -26.05 -10.31 -13.42
N GLU A 594 -26.07 -9.02 -13.08
CA GLU A 594 -24.91 -8.30 -12.52
C GLU A 594 -24.75 -8.45 -10.99
N GLY A 595 -25.61 -9.27 -10.36
CA GLY A 595 -25.58 -9.55 -8.93
C GLY A 595 -26.44 -8.64 -8.06
N PHE A 596 -27.32 -7.83 -8.65
CA PHE A 596 -28.28 -7.00 -7.90
C PHE A 596 -29.50 -7.81 -7.43
N GLY A 597 -30.14 -7.35 -6.35
CA GLY A 597 -31.40 -7.91 -5.84
C GLY A 597 -31.28 -9.31 -5.24
N ARG A 598 -30.12 -9.68 -4.70
CA ARG A 598 -29.92 -10.93 -3.96
C ARG A 598 -30.59 -10.83 -2.60
N VAL A 599 -31.26 -11.90 -2.20
CA VAL A 599 -31.98 -11.98 -0.92
C VAL A 599 -31.67 -13.27 -0.20
N THR A 600 -31.83 -13.24 1.10
CA THR A 600 -31.89 -14.44 1.95
C THR A 600 -33.02 -14.27 2.96
N VAL A 601 -33.42 -15.37 3.59
CA VAL A 601 -34.41 -15.37 4.66
C VAL A 601 -33.80 -15.97 5.91
N GLN A 602 -34.24 -15.50 7.08
CA GLN A 602 -34.09 -16.25 8.32
C GLN A 602 -32.63 -16.65 8.69
N TRP A 603 -31.62 -15.90 8.21
CA TRP A 603 -30.21 -16.15 8.53
C TRP A 603 -29.74 -15.39 9.80
N HIS A 604 -30.58 -14.49 10.31
CA HIS A 604 -30.43 -13.75 11.57
C HIS A 604 -31.78 -13.69 12.31
N GLY A 605 -31.86 -12.98 13.44
CA GLY A 605 -33.09 -12.82 14.24
C GLY A 605 -32.96 -13.23 15.70
N ALA A 606 -31.81 -13.74 16.13
CA ALA A 606 -31.53 -14.00 17.53
C ALA A 606 -31.52 -12.67 18.32
N LEU A 607 -32.22 -12.63 19.46
CA LEU A 607 -32.33 -11.41 20.27
C LEU A 607 -30.95 -10.89 20.68
N GLU A 608 -30.09 -11.80 21.13
CA GLU A 608 -28.77 -11.51 21.66
C GLU A 608 -27.71 -12.33 20.94
N ILE A 609 -26.65 -11.65 20.51
CA ILE A 609 -25.55 -12.21 19.74
C ILE A 609 -24.24 -11.80 20.40
N GLN A 610 -23.40 -12.78 20.74
CA GLN A 610 -22.06 -12.50 21.25
C GLN A 610 -21.17 -12.05 20.09
N THR A 611 -20.45 -10.95 20.26
CA THR A 611 -19.44 -10.54 19.29
C THR A 611 -18.09 -11.11 19.72
N SER A 612 -17.36 -11.73 18.80
CA SER A 612 -15.94 -12.02 19.06
C SER A 612 -15.16 -10.71 19.10
N GLU A 613 -13.93 -10.72 19.65
CA GLU A 613 -13.03 -9.57 19.54
C GLU A 613 -13.02 -9.07 18.09
N GLU A 614 -13.29 -7.78 17.91
CA GLU A 614 -13.39 -7.16 16.59
C GLU A 614 -12.07 -7.38 15.83
N GLU A 615 -12.08 -8.26 14.83
CA GLU A 615 -10.95 -8.41 13.93
C GLU A 615 -10.97 -7.26 12.94
N GLU A 616 -10.41 -6.11 13.35
CA GLU A 616 -10.41 -4.90 12.51
C GLU A 616 -9.71 -5.13 11.15
N PHE A 617 -8.72 -6.04 11.08
CA PHE A 617 -7.95 -6.31 9.86
C PHE A 617 -7.52 -7.79 9.78
N LEU A 618 -7.25 -8.31 8.57
CA LEU A 618 -6.48 -9.54 8.43
C LEU A 618 -5.13 -9.36 9.11
N ALA A 619 -4.75 -10.31 9.98
CA ALA A 619 -3.39 -10.40 10.47
C ALA A 619 -2.44 -10.44 9.26
N ASP A 620 -1.56 -9.43 9.18
CA ASP A 620 -0.38 -9.53 8.32
C ASP A 620 0.38 -10.79 8.80
N SER A 621 0.81 -11.66 7.88
CA SER A 621 1.60 -12.86 8.20
C SER A 621 2.75 -12.48 9.14
N GLU A 622 3.02 -13.26 10.18
CA GLU A 622 4.22 -13.00 11.00
C GLU A 622 5.43 -12.91 10.06
N PRO A 623 6.15 -11.78 10.06
CA PRO A 623 7.24 -11.60 9.12
C PRO A 623 8.36 -12.58 9.49
N GLU A 624 8.72 -13.43 8.54
CA GLU A 624 9.88 -14.29 8.67
C GLU A 624 11.13 -13.42 8.89
N ALA A 625 12.00 -13.86 9.81
CA ALA A 625 13.26 -13.18 10.04
C ALA A 625 14.08 -13.15 8.73
N PRO A 626 14.80 -12.05 8.45
CA PRO A 626 15.59 -11.95 7.23
C PRO A 626 16.58 -13.12 7.13
N SER A 627 16.54 -13.86 6.03
CA SER A 627 17.46 -14.94 5.74
C SER A 627 18.84 -14.37 5.35
N SER A 628 19.91 -15.07 5.74
CA SER A 628 21.28 -14.72 5.36
C SER A 628 21.55 -15.16 3.92
N PRO A 629 22.27 -14.39 3.08
CA PRO A 629 23.00 -13.15 3.39
C PRO A 629 22.14 -11.88 3.34
N LEU A 630 22.46 -10.90 4.20
CA LEU A 630 21.78 -9.59 4.25
C LEU A 630 22.10 -8.74 3.01
N SER A 631 21.12 -7.95 2.56
CA SER A 631 21.28 -7.00 1.46
C SER A 631 22.21 -5.83 1.84
N PRO A 632 22.92 -5.25 0.86
CA PRO A 632 23.69 -4.03 1.05
C PRO A 632 22.89 -2.88 1.66
N GLU A 633 21.60 -2.77 1.34
CA GLU A 633 20.68 -1.75 1.82
C GLU A 633 20.34 -1.93 3.30
N LEU A 634 20.14 -3.18 3.76
CA LEU A 634 19.91 -3.45 5.18
C LEU A 634 21.16 -3.12 5.99
N VAL A 635 22.34 -3.53 5.51
CA VAL A 635 23.62 -3.15 6.13
C VAL A 635 23.79 -1.62 6.12
N PHE A 636 23.43 -0.94 5.02
CA PHE A 636 23.44 0.51 4.92
C PHE A 636 22.52 1.17 5.96
N LEU A 637 21.30 0.66 6.13
CA LEU A 637 20.36 1.13 7.15
C LEU A 637 20.96 0.97 8.55
N GLN A 638 21.41 -0.23 8.89
CA GLN A 638 21.99 -0.55 10.21
C GLN A 638 23.22 0.31 10.52
N ARG A 639 24.17 0.41 9.58
CA ARG A 639 25.36 1.27 9.68
C ARG A 639 24.99 2.73 9.94
N ASN A 640 24.01 3.26 9.21
CA ASN A 640 23.55 4.64 9.39
C ASN A 640 22.78 4.87 10.69
N LEU A 641 21.94 3.93 11.12
CA LEU A 641 21.25 3.96 12.42
C LEU A 641 22.27 4.07 13.55
N LEU A 642 23.25 3.16 13.55
CA LEU A 642 24.31 3.11 14.55
C LEU A 642 25.13 4.40 14.55
N ARG A 643 25.61 4.83 13.38
CA ARG A 643 26.39 6.07 13.23
C ARG A 643 25.63 7.30 13.73
N ASN A 644 24.37 7.46 13.38
CA ASN A 644 23.56 8.62 13.79
C ASN A 644 23.26 8.61 15.30
N ALA A 645 23.03 7.43 15.89
CA ALA A 645 22.84 7.29 17.33
C ALA A 645 24.14 7.58 18.10
N LEU A 646 25.27 6.98 17.70
CA LEU A 646 26.57 7.22 18.32
C LEU A 646 27.00 8.68 18.19
N ARG A 647 26.76 9.31 17.04
CA ARG A 647 27.06 10.74 16.86
C ARG A 647 26.35 11.60 17.92
N ARG A 648 25.07 11.34 18.19
CA ARG A 648 24.29 12.07 19.21
C ARG A 648 24.82 11.80 20.62
N ALA A 649 25.06 10.53 20.94
CA ALA A 649 25.61 10.13 22.24
C ALA A 649 26.99 10.74 22.50
N LEU A 650 27.88 10.73 21.51
CA LEU A 650 29.22 11.31 21.60
C LEU A 650 29.20 12.83 21.69
N ILE A 651 28.26 13.53 21.04
CA ILE A 651 28.10 14.98 21.23
C ILE A 651 27.69 15.28 22.67
N HIS A 652 26.73 14.54 23.22
CA HIS A 652 26.31 14.71 24.62
C HIS A 652 27.49 14.48 25.56
N ARG A 653 28.18 13.35 25.38
CA ARG A 653 29.38 13.00 26.13
C ARG A 653 30.44 14.09 26.03
N ALA A 654 30.73 14.59 24.82
CA ALA A 654 31.70 15.66 24.58
C ALA A 654 31.38 16.94 25.36
N VAL A 655 30.09 17.28 25.49
CA VAL A 655 29.64 18.46 26.25
C VAL A 655 29.83 18.25 27.76
N GLU A 656 29.42 17.11 28.31
CA GLU A 656 29.67 16.76 29.73
C GLU A 656 31.17 16.77 30.04
N ASP A 657 31.92 16.19 29.12
CA ASP A 657 33.35 16.07 29.15
C ASP A 657 34.05 17.43 29.20
N ALA A 658 33.64 18.32 28.30
CA ALA A 658 34.12 19.69 28.25
C ALA A 658 33.72 20.48 29.50
N ASN A 659 32.55 20.22 30.10
CA ASN A 659 32.11 20.88 31.34
C ASN A 659 32.96 20.44 32.55
N GLY A 660 33.40 19.17 32.58
CA GLY A 660 34.28 18.63 33.61
C GLY A 660 35.73 19.13 33.57
N VAL A 661 36.11 19.98 32.61
CA VAL A 661 37.47 20.56 32.54
C VAL A 661 37.66 21.65 33.59
N ILE A 662 38.71 21.51 34.39
CA ILE A 662 39.17 22.45 35.41
C ILE A 662 40.21 23.40 34.80
N ARG A 663 40.08 24.71 35.05
CA ARG A 663 40.90 25.78 34.44
C ARG A 663 40.93 25.69 32.90
N PRO A 664 39.77 25.75 32.22
CA PRO A 664 39.71 25.65 30.76
C PRO A 664 40.51 26.78 30.09
N PRO A 665 41.00 26.58 28.85
CA PRO A 665 41.67 27.64 28.11
C PRO A 665 40.77 28.86 27.95
N THR A 666 41.26 30.05 28.31
CA THR A 666 40.47 31.30 28.30
C THR A 666 40.44 31.99 26.92
N SER A 667 41.29 31.58 25.99
CA SER A 667 41.35 32.17 24.64
C SER A 667 40.41 31.45 23.67
N ALA A 668 39.27 32.09 23.36
CA ALA A 668 38.33 31.58 22.36
C ALA A 668 38.94 31.47 20.96
N ALA A 669 39.85 32.39 20.59
CA ALA A 669 40.58 32.36 19.32
C ALA A 669 41.52 31.14 19.21
N LEU A 670 42.16 30.77 20.32
CA LEU A 670 43.01 29.59 20.38
C LEU A 670 42.20 28.30 20.14
N ILE A 671 41.06 28.16 20.83
CA ILE A 671 40.15 27.01 20.67
C ILE A 671 39.57 26.98 19.25
N GLY A 672 39.24 28.14 18.68
CA GLY A 672 38.78 28.25 17.29
C GLY A 672 39.79 27.72 16.26
N ARG A 673 41.10 27.99 16.45
CA ARG A 673 42.16 27.44 15.59
C ARG A 673 42.31 25.93 15.72
N LEU A 674 42.24 25.40 16.94
CA LEU A 674 42.24 23.96 17.19
C LEU A 674 41.07 23.27 16.49
N ARG A 675 39.87 23.85 16.62
CA ARG A 675 38.65 23.39 15.96
C ARG A 675 38.77 23.39 14.43
N ALA A 676 39.31 24.46 13.84
CA ALA A 676 39.55 24.53 12.40
C ALA A 676 40.52 23.44 11.90
N ARG A 677 41.56 23.13 12.68
CA ARG A 677 42.49 22.03 12.38
C ARG A 677 41.83 20.66 12.49
N ILE A 678 41.02 20.42 13.52
CA ILE A 678 40.27 19.16 13.67
C ILE A 678 39.31 18.97 12.48
N ARG A 679 38.62 20.02 12.04
CA ARG A 679 37.68 19.98 10.90
C ARG A 679 38.35 19.72 9.55
N THR A 680 39.62 20.10 9.41
CA THR A 680 40.37 19.96 8.14
C THR A 680 41.26 18.72 8.11
N ALA A 681 41.44 18.04 9.24
CA ALA A 681 42.23 16.82 9.32
C ALA A 681 41.54 15.65 8.60
N ALA A 682 42.31 14.95 7.77
CA ALA A 682 41.85 13.79 7.03
C ALA A 682 41.82 12.51 7.89
N THR A 683 42.72 12.41 8.89
CA THR A 683 42.85 11.22 9.74
C THR A 683 43.08 11.56 11.21
N ALA A 684 42.84 10.57 12.09
CA ALA A 684 43.12 10.70 13.52
C ALA A 684 44.60 10.96 13.82
N ASP A 685 45.50 10.41 13.02
CA ASP A 685 46.94 10.57 13.19
C ASP A 685 47.41 12.00 12.94
N GLU A 686 46.77 12.75 12.04
CA GLU A 686 47.09 14.17 11.83
C GLU A 686 46.79 15.00 13.06
N VAL A 687 45.64 14.78 13.70
CA VAL A 687 45.26 15.47 14.95
C VAL A 687 46.14 15.02 16.10
N LYS A 688 46.44 13.71 16.20
CA LYS A 688 47.41 13.17 17.16
C LYS A 688 48.77 13.84 17.02
N ASN A 689 49.34 13.86 15.83
CA ASN A 689 50.65 14.44 15.56
C ASN A 689 50.66 15.93 15.88
N PHE A 690 49.57 16.63 15.60
CA PHE A 690 49.39 18.01 16.00
C PHE A 690 49.41 18.19 17.53
N LEU A 691 48.66 17.37 18.28
CA LEU A 691 48.62 17.42 19.75
C LEU A 691 49.96 17.02 20.38
N LEU A 692 50.66 16.02 19.83
CA LEU A 692 52.00 15.61 20.27
C LEU A 692 53.04 16.69 19.98
N ARG A 693 52.97 17.38 18.83
CA ARG A 693 53.85 18.54 18.56
C ARG A 693 53.58 19.70 19.51
N ALA A 694 52.35 19.82 20.03
CA ALA A 694 52.02 20.81 21.04
C ALA A 694 52.60 20.47 22.43
N SER A 695 52.91 19.20 22.73
CA SER A 695 53.56 18.81 24.00
C SER A 695 55.08 19.02 23.99
N TYR A 696 55.76 18.82 22.85
CA TYR A 696 57.22 18.95 22.71
C TYR A 696 57.67 20.31 22.17
N ARG A 697 57.85 21.29 23.07
CA ARG A 697 58.49 22.63 22.84
C ARG A 697 58.58 23.06 21.35
N PRO A 698 57.47 23.41 20.70
CA PRO A 698 57.46 23.70 19.26
C PRO A 698 58.18 25.02 18.93
N GLN A 699 58.84 25.07 17.77
CA GLN A 699 59.45 26.28 17.22
C GLN A 699 58.39 27.35 16.87
N ASP A 700 57.17 26.93 16.58
CA ASP A 700 56.00 27.79 16.35
C ASP A 700 55.48 28.39 17.68
N LYS A 701 55.60 29.72 17.81
CA LYS A 701 55.16 30.50 18.99
C LYS A 701 53.65 30.34 19.27
N GLY A 702 52.83 30.14 18.23
CA GLY A 702 51.38 29.93 18.34
C GLY A 702 51.04 28.55 18.89
N LEU A 703 51.71 27.50 18.38
CA LEU A 703 51.57 26.13 18.85
C LEU A 703 52.07 25.97 20.30
N LYS A 704 53.15 26.67 20.67
CA LYS A 704 53.70 26.69 22.03
C LYS A 704 52.69 27.25 23.04
N LYS A 705 52.03 28.35 22.69
CA LYS A 705 50.95 28.93 23.52
C LYS A 705 49.73 28.00 23.60
N ALA A 706 49.43 27.27 22.52
CA ALA A 706 48.36 26.26 22.50
C ALA A 706 48.63 25.10 23.46
N GLY A 707 49.82 24.50 23.37
CA GLY A 707 50.26 23.42 24.25
C GLY A 707 50.24 23.84 25.71
N GLN A 708 50.83 25.00 26.05
CA GLN A 708 50.84 25.53 27.41
C GLN A 708 49.43 25.74 27.99
N ALA A 709 48.47 26.21 27.17
CA ALA A 709 47.09 26.38 27.61
C ALA A 709 46.38 25.05 27.87
N LEU A 710 46.62 24.04 27.02
CA LEU A 710 46.07 22.69 27.19
C LEU A 710 46.72 21.94 28.37
N THR A 711 48.00 22.17 28.67
CA THR A 711 48.68 21.56 29.83
C THR A 711 48.23 22.18 31.16
N ARG A 712 47.82 23.45 31.18
CA ARG A 712 47.28 24.13 32.37
C ARG A 712 45.87 23.69 32.73
N ALA A 713 45.08 23.31 31.73
CA ALA A 713 43.77 22.72 31.92
C ALA A 713 43.92 21.26 32.40
N ARG A 714 43.00 20.82 33.27
CA ARG A 714 43.04 19.45 33.83
C ARG A 714 41.69 18.78 33.76
N ARG A 715 41.73 17.45 33.63
CA ARG A 715 40.56 16.60 33.68
C ARG A 715 40.93 15.20 34.18
N GLY A 716 40.17 14.69 35.14
CA GLY A 716 40.38 13.34 35.70
C GLY A 716 41.81 13.12 36.21
N GLY A 717 42.39 14.11 36.88
CA GLY A 717 43.77 14.04 37.40
C GLY A 717 44.89 14.24 36.37
N LYS A 718 44.59 14.17 35.06
CA LYS A 718 45.56 14.36 33.96
C LYS A 718 45.52 15.78 33.40
N THR A 719 46.57 16.19 32.69
CA THR A 719 46.50 17.42 31.87
C THR A 719 45.49 17.19 30.75
N LEU A 720 44.81 18.25 30.30
CA LEU A 720 43.82 18.12 29.23
C LEU A 720 44.46 17.59 27.93
N LEU A 721 45.72 17.92 27.68
CA LEU A 721 46.49 17.40 26.56
C LEU A 721 46.67 15.88 26.64
N ASP A 722 47.16 15.37 27.77
CA ASP A 722 47.37 13.92 27.98
C ASP A 722 46.04 13.16 28.00
N TRP A 723 44.99 13.79 28.52
CA TRP A 723 43.65 13.24 28.53
C TRP A 723 43.10 13.07 27.11
N LEU A 724 43.23 14.08 26.25
CA LEU A 724 42.81 14.00 24.84
C LEU A 724 43.60 12.97 24.05
N ILE A 725 44.92 12.89 24.26
CA ILE A 725 45.79 11.90 23.61
C ILE A 725 45.36 10.48 24.01
N ALA A 726 45.16 10.23 25.31
CA ALA A 726 44.71 8.92 25.80
C ALA A 726 43.31 8.55 25.30
N TRP A 727 42.40 9.52 25.21
CA TRP A 727 41.04 9.33 24.71
C TRP A 727 41.00 8.94 23.23
N MET A 728 41.85 9.57 22.40
CA MET A 728 41.92 9.32 20.96
C MET A 728 42.61 8.00 20.61
N LEU A 729 43.60 7.55 21.39
CA LEU A 729 44.57 6.54 20.94
C LEU A 729 44.53 5.21 21.67
N GLY A 730 43.87 5.13 22.83
CA GLY A 730 44.10 3.98 23.70
C GLY A 730 45.57 3.85 24.14
N GLU A 731 45.92 2.72 24.73
CA GLU A 731 47.32 2.36 25.04
C GLU A 731 47.78 1.34 23.98
N ASP A 732 49.00 1.52 23.47
CA ASP A 732 49.71 0.71 22.45
C ASP A 732 48.86 -0.29 21.62
N ARG A 733 48.35 0.21 20.48
CA ARG A 733 47.80 -0.57 19.36
C ARG A 733 46.67 -1.56 19.70
N ASN A 734 45.62 -1.11 20.39
CA ASN A 734 44.24 -1.63 20.20
C ASN A 734 43.22 -0.68 20.86
N PRO A 735 41.92 -0.76 20.51
CA PRO A 735 41.11 0.32 19.95
C PRO A 735 41.06 1.65 20.74
N PRO A 736 40.71 2.78 20.08
CA PRO A 736 40.47 4.05 20.75
C PRO A 736 39.60 3.87 22.01
N LYS A 737 40.02 4.41 23.16
CA LYS A 737 39.32 4.25 24.46
C LYS A 737 37.84 4.67 24.40
N TRP A 738 37.47 5.54 23.47
CA TRP A 738 36.08 5.95 23.27
C TRP A 738 35.16 4.80 22.81
N ILE A 739 35.67 3.77 22.12
CA ILE A 739 34.88 2.60 21.68
C ILE A 739 34.34 1.82 22.88
N GLY A 740 35.15 1.67 23.93
CA GLY A 740 34.75 0.98 25.16
C GLY A 740 33.93 1.83 26.13
N CYS A 741 33.47 3.02 25.73
CA CYS A 741 32.70 3.88 26.61
C CYS A 741 31.27 3.35 26.82
N PRO A 742 30.68 3.57 28.01
CA PRO A 742 29.31 3.13 28.32
C PRO A 742 28.29 3.60 27.28
N GLU A 743 28.39 4.84 26.82
CA GLU A 743 27.45 5.43 25.87
C GLU A 743 27.46 4.71 24.50
N VAL A 744 28.62 4.22 24.07
CA VAL A 744 28.74 3.42 22.84
C VAL A 744 28.10 2.05 23.05
N THR A 745 28.43 1.40 24.17
CA THR A 745 27.88 0.09 24.55
C THR A 745 26.36 0.13 24.67
N ASP A 746 25.81 1.17 25.30
CA ASP A 746 24.38 1.36 25.50
C ASP A 746 23.64 1.59 24.18
N VAL A 747 24.24 2.35 23.26
CA VAL A 747 23.68 2.54 21.92
C VAL A 747 23.65 1.23 21.13
N CYS A 748 24.75 0.45 21.14
CA CYS A 748 24.82 -0.85 20.47
C CYS A 748 23.78 -1.82 21.04
N LYS A 749 23.66 -1.92 22.37
CA LYS A 749 22.65 -2.75 23.05
C LYS A 749 21.22 -2.32 22.71
N ARG A 750 20.93 -1.01 22.76
CA ARG A 750 19.60 -0.47 22.45
C ARG A 750 19.17 -0.77 21.01
N LEU A 751 20.08 -0.59 20.06
CA LEU A 751 19.79 -0.82 18.63
C LEU A 751 19.87 -2.30 18.24
N LYS A 752 20.42 -3.16 19.11
CA LYS A 752 20.78 -4.55 18.81
C LYS A 752 21.70 -4.64 17.59
N LEU A 753 22.70 -3.77 17.54
CA LEU A 753 23.69 -3.67 16.46
C LEU A 753 25.11 -3.70 17.01
N GLU A 754 26.04 -4.22 16.23
CA GLU A 754 27.45 -4.34 16.59
C GLU A 754 28.27 -3.18 16.04
N ILE A 755 29.34 -2.80 16.76
CA ILE A 755 30.20 -1.69 16.34
C ILE A 755 30.97 -1.99 15.06
N ASP A 756 31.20 -3.27 14.76
CA ASP A 756 31.93 -3.75 13.58
C ASP A 756 31.23 -3.43 12.26
N LEU A 757 29.96 -2.99 12.31
CA LEU A 757 29.27 -2.39 11.16
C LEU A 757 29.89 -1.06 10.69
N LEU A 758 30.69 -0.41 11.53
CA LEU A 758 31.39 0.83 11.22
C LEU A 758 32.83 0.53 10.78
N GLY A 759 33.23 1.14 9.65
CA GLY A 759 34.63 1.13 9.21
C GLY A 759 35.46 2.25 9.84
N ASP A 760 36.77 2.23 9.58
CA ASP A 760 37.73 3.22 10.10
C ASP A 760 37.35 4.68 9.78
N ASP A 761 36.80 4.92 8.59
CA ASP A 761 36.31 6.24 8.20
C ASP A 761 35.16 6.73 9.07
N ASP A 762 34.24 5.85 9.48
CA ASP A 762 33.15 6.23 10.38
C ASP A 762 33.67 6.44 11.80
N HIS A 763 34.58 5.59 12.27
CA HIS A 763 35.25 5.77 13.55
C HIS A 763 35.94 7.14 13.62
N TRP A 764 36.65 7.53 12.56
CA TRP A 764 37.28 8.83 12.48
C TRP A 764 36.26 9.97 12.48
N ARG A 765 35.19 9.90 11.66
CA ARG A 765 34.15 10.94 11.62
C ARG A 765 33.42 11.11 12.97
N LEU A 766 33.21 10.02 13.68
CA LEU A 766 32.63 10.04 15.03
C LEU A 766 33.58 10.71 16.03
N LEU A 767 34.86 10.35 16.01
CA LEU A 767 35.88 10.99 16.83
C LEU A 767 36.03 12.49 16.51
N GLN A 768 36.05 12.85 15.23
CA GLN A 768 36.10 14.22 14.76
C GLN A 768 34.89 15.02 15.26
N THR A 769 33.69 14.41 15.23
CA THR A 769 32.47 15.04 15.75
C THR A 769 32.55 15.27 17.25
N TYR A 770 33.03 14.27 18.01
CA TYR A 770 33.26 14.39 19.44
C TYR A 770 34.22 15.55 19.75
N LEU A 771 35.36 15.61 19.07
CA LEU A 771 36.38 16.65 19.28
C LEU A 771 35.87 18.05 18.88
N ASP A 772 35.10 18.17 17.81
CA ASP A 772 34.47 19.44 17.40
C ASP A 772 33.50 19.94 18.46
N ALA A 773 32.62 19.06 18.97
CA ALA A 773 31.65 19.40 20.01
C ALA A 773 32.34 19.76 21.34
N PHE A 774 33.37 19.00 21.72
CA PHE A 774 34.19 19.26 22.91
C PHE A 774 34.85 20.65 22.84
N CYS A 775 35.50 20.97 21.72
CA CYS A 775 36.14 22.26 21.50
C CYS A 775 35.12 23.40 21.45
N GLU A 776 33.97 23.20 20.80
CA GLU A 776 32.91 24.20 20.74
C GLU A 776 32.37 24.55 22.14
N GLN A 777 32.18 23.56 23.00
CA GLN A 777 31.73 23.79 24.37
C GLN A 777 32.80 24.54 25.19
N LEU A 778 34.08 24.19 25.06
CA LEU A 778 35.17 24.95 25.69
C LEU A 778 35.23 26.39 25.18
N ARG A 779 35.02 26.62 23.88
CA ARG A 779 35.00 27.96 23.28
C ARG A 779 33.88 28.81 23.87
N ARG A 780 32.67 28.25 24.02
CA ARG A 780 31.53 28.91 24.66
C ARG A 780 31.83 29.27 26.12
N ARG A 781 32.49 28.38 26.87
CA ARG A 781 32.93 28.66 28.26
C ARG A 781 33.92 29.83 28.32
N ALA A 782 34.90 29.87 27.41
CA ALA A 782 35.87 30.95 27.31
C ALA A 782 35.21 32.30 26.98
N GLN A 783 34.27 32.33 26.03
CA GLN A 783 33.53 33.54 25.65
C GLN A 783 32.68 34.10 26.80
N LYS A 784 32.04 33.23 27.60
CA LYS A 784 31.27 33.64 28.78
C LYS A 784 32.15 34.26 29.86
N GLN A 785 33.36 33.71 30.09
CA GLN A 785 34.31 34.28 31.04
C GLN A 785 34.83 35.65 30.60
N SER A 786 35.11 35.85 29.31
CA SER A 786 35.48 37.16 28.79
C SER A 786 34.35 38.19 28.91
N ALA A 787 33.10 37.81 28.62
CA ALA A 787 31.94 38.71 28.70
C ALA A 787 31.58 39.09 30.15
N GLY A 788 31.70 38.15 31.10
CA GLY A 788 31.49 38.44 32.53
C GLY A 788 32.55 39.34 33.16
N THR A 789 33.72 39.47 32.53
CA THR A 789 34.80 40.37 32.99
C THR A 789 34.58 41.81 32.50
N THR A 790 33.81 42.02 31.43
CA THR A 790 33.52 43.36 30.86
C THR A 790 32.38 44.09 31.58
N VAL A 791 31.53 43.39 32.35
CA VAL A 791 30.40 43.99 33.09
C VAL A 791 30.78 44.44 34.51
N ARG A 792 32.02 44.16 34.96
CA ARG A 792 32.57 44.62 36.25
C ARG A 792 33.66 45.70 36.11
N GLY A 793 33.75 46.33 34.93
CA GLY A 793 34.67 47.44 34.65
C GLY A 793 33.97 48.78 34.79
#